data_AF-A0A9Y1BQ72-F1
#
_entry.id   AF-A0A9Y1BQ72-F1
#
_cell.length_a   1.000
_cell.length_b   1.000
_cell.length_c   1.000
_cell.angle_alpha   90.00
_cell.angle_beta   90.00
_cell.angle_gamma   90.00
#
_symmetry.space_group_name_H-M   'P 1'
#
loop_
_entity.id
_entity.type
_entity.pdbx_description
1 polymer ?
#
loop_
_entity_poly.entity_id
_entity_poly.type
_entity_poly.pdbx_seq_one_letter_code
_entity_poly.pdbx_strand_id
1 'polypeptide(L)'
;MFVGIIYTTMFLHLFVINSPKVVANNPINIGEDHIKLIKQGYTEDFDREISLSDFLTYSIEPFVLDFDKDQSFEIFIVSNRYNETEGNKLFLLKDSSIMPNWPIQLEVDIEDIVCQESYNDEQIVIVRAKNKNSANQTFFYGINKNGEVISSFTKVVEETFSGDTLFGDVDEDGQNEFIIHNKNQVFIYENDFTLKENWPKETNETIFSEIVVDDVNLDGRKDILALTEQGLIFVWDWNGTLLRNFPKKIDILYYKSGEGFRVMPVVTDSNNDGIVEIFASSTFGYLYCLELSEGKTSTYYQKLPNAIYSLNQATASDINKDGLLDIIQPFSDGFSIFNFDGILEVKAKVEGSYSFTGAPVLADINQDNILELIFVSDYRLLVFNYTGFEIQNYEKTIPYAYNNGISPIVFDSDSDSEIEIVYLNNYGKIKIFETNDFGLFPWLFKYSSPLHSVNNDYDGDGLLDREEKVVGSDLLNFDSDSDTVCDGDEVNQYVMNPVIVDLSLDTDEDNLTNIEEVDIYLTNPLNPDSDFDSLTDGEEVLIHFTNPLSADSDEDGLPDSFEVEYTFLDPNNDDDSKLDYDEDGLSNLEEYLYGTDPSNPDTDSDSLLDGDEIYRYFTNPIVSDADADYDGDGLTNVEEVDIYHTDPSSTDSDGDGFSDGEEVEKGSDPNNSQSIPKTSKISFALFSALISLFSIVFLFTLTKRLKI
;
A
#
# COMPACT_ATOMS: atom_id res chain seq x y z
N MET A 1 6.88 17.27 -51.04
CA MET A 1 7.53 15.97 -51.25
C MET A 1 8.08 15.57 -49.89
N PHE A 2 7.36 14.64 -49.25
CA PHE A 2 7.65 13.87 -48.03
C PHE A 2 7.81 14.58 -46.68
N VAL A 3 6.66 14.69 -46.01
CA VAL A 3 6.28 14.25 -44.64
C VAL A 3 7.36 13.53 -43.82
N GLY A 4 7.45 13.85 -42.53
CA GLY A 4 8.24 13.12 -41.53
C GLY A 4 8.04 13.62 -40.10
N ILE A 5 6.85 13.36 -39.56
CA ILE A 5 6.51 12.90 -38.19
C ILE A 5 7.08 13.68 -36.98
N ILE A 6 6.14 14.28 -36.25
CA ILE A 6 6.24 14.74 -34.86
C ILE A 6 6.24 13.48 -33.97
N TYR A 7 7.26 13.31 -33.12
CA TYR A 7 7.20 12.42 -31.97
C TYR A 7 7.14 13.28 -30.71
N THR A 8 5.94 13.34 -30.14
CA THR A 8 5.69 13.62 -28.72
C THR A 8 6.06 12.36 -27.95
N THR A 9 7.11 12.41 -27.15
CA THR A 9 7.38 11.41 -26.10
C THR A 9 6.67 11.89 -24.83
N MET A 10 5.55 11.25 -24.49
CA MET A 10 5.03 11.21 -23.12
C MET A 10 6.08 10.49 -22.27
N PHE A 11 6.61 11.18 -21.27
CA PHE A 11 7.33 10.54 -20.16
C PHE A 11 6.24 10.07 -19.18
N LEU A 12 5.99 8.77 -19.12
CA LEU A 12 5.33 8.15 -18.00
C LEU A 12 6.38 8.09 -16.88
N HIS A 13 6.27 8.96 -15.88
CA HIS A 13 6.95 8.79 -14.59
C HIS A 13 6.04 7.87 -13.78
N LEU A 14 6.40 6.59 -13.64
CA LEU A 14 5.83 5.75 -12.59
C LEU A 14 6.80 5.85 -11.40
N PHE A 15 6.40 6.62 -10.39
CA PHE A 15 7.01 6.59 -9.06
C PHE A 15 6.33 5.46 -8.28
N VAL A 16 7.09 4.44 -7.89
CA VAL A 16 6.67 3.45 -6.90
C VAL A 16 7.84 3.29 -5.93
N ILE A 17 7.69 3.84 -4.72
CA ILE A 17 8.68 3.69 -3.64
C ILE A 17 8.40 2.36 -2.97
N ASN A 18 9.16 1.35 -3.33
CA ASN A 18 9.20 0.06 -2.67
C ASN A 18 10.43 -0.01 -1.74
N SER A 19 10.33 -0.85 -0.70
CA SER A 19 11.34 -1.20 0.32
C SER A 19 12.78 -0.69 0.05
N PRO A 20 13.46 -0.07 1.04
CA PRO A 20 14.85 0.40 0.90
C PRO A 20 15.88 -0.62 0.41
N LYS A 21 15.53 -1.92 0.37
CA LYS A 21 16.49 -3.02 0.20
C LYS A 21 16.33 -3.81 -1.09
N VAL A 22 15.48 -3.37 -2.01
CA VAL A 22 15.37 -3.99 -3.35
C VAL A 22 15.78 -2.96 -4.42
N VAL A 23 16.94 -3.17 -5.05
CA VAL A 23 17.41 -2.37 -6.22
C VAL A 23 16.75 -2.84 -7.53
N ALA A 24 15.55 -3.41 -7.44
CA ALA A 24 14.75 -3.84 -8.59
C ALA A 24 13.27 -3.54 -8.32
N ASN A 25 12.92 -2.26 -8.31
CA ASN A 25 11.52 -1.82 -8.24
C ASN A 25 11.18 -0.95 -9.46
N ASN A 26 11.34 -1.56 -10.63
CA ASN A 26 10.41 -1.25 -11.71
C ASN A 26 9.32 -2.32 -11.63
N PRO A 27 8.02 -1.97 -11.80
CA PRO A 27 7.07 -2.99 -12.24
C PRO A 27 7.68 -3.64 -13.49
N ILE A 28 7.82 -4.97 -13.48
CA ILE A 28 8.38 -5.73 -14.60
C ILE A 28 7.39 -5.60 -15.76
N ASN A 29 7.54 -4.53 -16.54
CA ASN A 29 6.80 -4.33 -17.77
C ASN A 29 7.62 -5.04 -18.86
N ILE A 30 7.14 -6.21 -19.30
CA ILE A 30 7.83 -7.07 -20.27
C ILE A 30 7.77 -6.40 -21.65
N GLY A 31 8.66 -5.42 -21.87
CA GLY A 31 8.84 -4.73 -23.14
C GLY A 31 9.85 -5.46 -24.03
N GLU A 32 9.42 -5.84 -25.23
CA GLU A 32 10.25 -6.41 -26.30
C GLU A 32 11.50 -5.55 -26.58
N ASP A 33 12.70 -5.98 -26.18
CA ASP A 33 13.87 -6.02 -27.06
C ASP A 33 15.16 -6.56 -26.41
N HIS A 34 15.91 -7.31 -27.24
CA HIS A 34 17.34 -7.70 -27.10
C HIS A 34 17.69 -9.08 -26.52
N ILE A 35 17.38 -10.13 -27.29
CA ILE A 35 18.01 -11.46 -27.18
C ILE A 35 19.46 -11.44 -27.68
N LYS A 36 20.43 -11.82 -26.82
CA LYS A 36 21.64 -12.55 -27.25
C LYS A 36 22.39 -13.27 -26.11
N LEU A 37 22.35 -14.61 -26.19
CA LEU A 37 23.34 -15.62 -25.72
C LEU A 37 23.60 -15.63 -24.19
N ILE A 38 23.41 -16.73 -23.45
CA ILE A 38 24.09 -18.03 -23.57
C ILE A 38 23.26 -19.12 -22.84
N LYS A 39 23.19 -20.31 -23.47
CA LYS A 39 22.71 -21.58 -22.92
C LYS A 39 23.47 -22.04 -21.68
N GLN A 40 22.75 -22.47 -20.65
CA GLN A 40 23.01 -23.74 -19.93
C GLN A 40 21.77 -24.16 -19.16
N GLY A 41 21.34 -25.40 -19.37
CA GLY A 41 20.06 -25.89 -18.86
C GLY A 41 20.12 -26.30 -17.40
N TYR A 42 19.00 -26.11 -16.72
CA TYR A 42 18.61 -26.85 -15.53
C TYR A 42 17.19 -27.37 -15.75
N THR A 43 17.03 -28.63 -15.40
CA THR A 43 15.78 -29.37 -15.33
C THR A 43 15.68 -29.77 -13.87
N GLU A 44 14.70 -29.27 -13.14
CA GLU A 44 14.02 -29.92 -11.98
C GLU A 44 13.12 -28.88 -11.27
N ASP A 45 11.86 -28.79 -11.72
CA ASP A 45 10.73 -28.04 -11.11
C ASP A 45 10.25 -28.77 -9.85
N PHE A 46 10.67 -28.28 -8.68
CA PHE A 46 10.12 -28.65 -7.38
C PHE A 46 10.46 -27.52 -6.39
N ASP A 47 9.49 -27.07 -5.58
CA ASP A 47 9.68 -26.33 -4.32
C ASP A 47 11.08 -26.54 -3.70
N ARG A 48 11.93 -25.51 -3.76
CA ARG A 48 13.34 -25.65 -3.37
C ARG A 48 13.51 -25.23 -1.91
N GLU A 49 14.15 -26.10 -1.11
CA GLU A 49 14.50 -25.82 0.29
C GLU A 49 16.01 -25.87 0.50
N ILE A 50 16.60 -24.73 0.86
CA ILE A 50 18.01 -24.67 1.25
C ILE A 50 18.08 -24.73 2.76
N SER A 51 18.51 -25.88 3.31
CA SER A 51 18.76 -26.00 4.74
C SER A 51 20.15 -25.48 5.10
N LEU A 52 20.22 -24.27 5.66
CA LEU A 52 21.41 -23.77 6.32
C LEU A 52 21.62 -24.56 7.64
N SER A 53 22.81 -25.12 7.86
CA SER A 53 23.05 -26.11 8.93
C SER A 53 22.89 -25.57 10.37
N ASP A 54 22.35 -26.42 11.25
CA ASP A 54 22.24 -26.34 12.72
C ASP A 54 21.47 -25.15 13.33
N PHE A 55 20.15 -25.28 13.53
CA PHE A 55 19.30 -24.52 14.50
C PHE A 55 19.75 -23.08 14.81
N LEU A 56 20.05 -22.31 13.77
CA LEU A 56 20.33 -20.89 13.88
C LEU A 56 18.99 -20.16 13.78
N THR A 57 18.82 -19.11 14.56
CA THR A 57 17.85 -18.05 14.26
C THR A 57 18.52 -17.16 13.19
N TYR A 58 17.79 -16.70 12.18
CA TYR A 58 18.36 -15.92 11.07
C TYR A 58 17.79 -14.50 11.06
N SER A 59 18.56 -13.58 10.46
CA SER A 59 18.63 -12.14 10.71
C SER A 59 17.85 -11.30 9.69
N ILE A 60 17.91 -9.97 9.89
CA ILE A 60 17.73 -8.81 8.97
C ILE A 60 17.22 -9.18 7.58
N GLU A 61 16.17 -8.49 7.13
CA GLU A 61 15.54 -8.67 5.81
C GLU A 61 16.53 -9.13 4.73
N PRO A 62 16.29 -10.29 4.08
CA PRO A 62 17.15 -10.79 3.03
C PRO A 62 17.28 -9.76 1.91
N PHE A 63 18.44 -9.76 1.26
CA PHE A 63 18.78 -8.78 0.22
C PHE A 63 19.13 -9.52 -1.07
N VAL A 64 18.53 -9.13 -2.20
CA VAL A 64 18.71 -9.79 -3.51
C VAL A 64 19.33 -8.82 -4.51
N LEU A 65 20.38 -9.27 -5.20
CA LEU A 65 21.15 -8.41 -6.09
C LEU A 65 21.95 -9.23 -7.13
N ASP A 66 22.11 -8.72 -8.36
CA ASP A 66 23.03 -9.29 -9.36
C ASP A 66 24.48 -8.86 -9.02
N PHE A 67 25.11 -9.62 -8.14
CA PHE A 67 26.34 -9.20 -7.48
C PHE A 67 27.55 -9.28 -8.38
N ASP A 68 27.56 -10.26 -9.27
CA ASP A 68 28.66 -10.46 -10.20
C ASP A 68 28.39 -9.95 -11.61
N LYS A 69 27.23 -9.30 -11.83
CA LYS A 69 26.80 -8.65 -13.08
C LYS A 69 26.65 -9.64 -14.23
N ASP A 70 26.16 -10.83 -13.91
CA ASP A 70 25.93 -11.90 -14.87
C ASP A 70 24.47 -12.07 -15.27
N GLN A 71 23.60 -11.16 -14.81
CA GLN A 71 22.15 -11.15 -15.04
C GLN A 71 21.40 -12.26 -14.30
N SER A 72 22.05 -12.95 -13.36
CA SER A 72 21.38 -13.83 -12.41
C SER A 72 21.51 -13.26 -11.00
N PHE A 73 20.43 -13.34 -10.22
CA PHE A 73 20.41 -12.74 -8.89
C PHE A 73 21.04 -13.65 -7.83
N GLU A 74 21.74 -13.04 -6.88
CA GLU A 74 22.18 -13.68 -5.66
C GLU A 74 21.42 -13.20 -4.43
N ILE A 75 21.24 -14.11 -3.46
CA ILE A 75 20.52 -13.83 -2.22
C ILE A 75 21.51 -13.77 -1.05
N PHE A 76 21.51 -12.65 -0.32
CA PHE A 76 22.29 -12.45 0.89
C PHE A 76 21.44 -12.70 2.14
N ILE A 77 22.02 -13.44 3.09
CA ILE A 77 21.35 -13.77 4.35
C ILE A 77 22.32 -13.62 5.50
N VAL A 78 21.88 -12.96 6.57
CA VAL A 78 22.64 -12.86 7.81
C VAL A 78 22.08 -13.87 8.82
N SER A 79 22.94 -14.58 9.56
CA SER A 79 22.49 -15.40 10.71
C SER A 79 22.43 -14.55 11.97
N ASN A 80 21.43 -14.74 12.82
CA ASN A 80 21.31 -14.02 14.10
C ASN A 80 21.38 -15.00 15.26
N ARG A 81 22.53 -15.14 15.95
CA ARG A 81 22.61 -16.01 17.15
C ARG A 81 22.67 -15.17 18.42
N TYR A 82 21.56 -15.16 19.17
CA TYR A 82 21.38 -14.40 20.41
C TYR A 82 22.36 -14.72 21.57
N ASN A 83 23.26 -15.70 21.44
CA ASN A 83 23.99 -16.26 22.59
C ASN A 83 25.43 -16.77 22.36
N GLU A 84 26.14 -16.40 21.29
CA GLU A 84 27.55 -16.79 21.12
C GLU A 84 28.55 -15.63 20.98
N THR A 85 29.79 -15.94 21.36
CA THR A 85 31.01 -15.13 21.30
C THR A 85 31.60 -14.99 19.89
N GLU A 86 31.02 -15.69 18.92
CA GLU A 86 31.42 -15.77 17.53
C GLU A 86 30.33 -15.02 16.73
N GLY A 87 30.66 -13.89 16.09
CA GLY A 87 29.69 -12.96 15.47
C GLY A 87 28.80 -13.56 14.38
N ASN A 88 27.84 -12.77 13.89
CA ASN A 88 26.88 -13.16 12.85
C ASN A 88 27.60 -13.54 11.53
N LYS A 89 27.16 -14.61 10.87
CA LYS A 89 27.63 -15.05 9.55
C LYS A 89 26.81 -14.42 8.43
N LEU A 90 27.47 -14.02 7.35
CA LEU A 90 26.86 -13.58 6.11
C LEU A 90 26.97 -14.70 5.07
N PHE A 91 25.84 -15.12 4.52
CA PHE A 91 25.70 -16.12 3.47
C PHE A 91 25.42 -15.43 2.14
N LEU A 92 25.95 -16.01 1.06
CA LEU A 92 25.62 -15.65 -0.31
C LEU A 92 25.16 -16.92 -1.03
N LEU A 93 23.99 -16.84 -1.65
CA LEU A 93 23.36 -17.95 -2.34
C LEU A 93 23.17 -17.63 -3.81
N LYS A 94 23.42 -18.62 -4.67
CA LYS A 94 23.10 -18.63 -6.10
C LYS A 94 22.61 -20.02 -6.48
N ASP A 95 21.56 -20.13 -7.27
CA ASP A 95 21.02 -21.41 -7.78
C ASP A 95 20.82 -22.45 -6.68
N SER A 96 20.20 -22.05 -5.57
CA SER A 96 19.97 -22.91 -4.40
C SER A 96 21.23 -23.45 -3.68
N SER A 97 22.40 -22.85 -3.92
CA SER A 97 23.67 -23.28 -3.35
C SER A 97 24.43 -22.13 -2.69
N ILE A 98 25.19 -22.44 -1.64
CA ILE A 98 26.10 -21.46 -1.03
C ILE A 98 27.27 -21.24 -1.98
N MET A 99 27.50 -19.97 -2.34
CA MET A 99 28.60 -19.58 -3.21
C MET A 99 29.96 -19.99 -2.64
N PRO A 100 30.94 -20.36 -3.49
CA PRO A 100 32.28 -20.70 -3.03
C PRO A 100 32.91 -19.58 -2.16
N ASN A 101 33.56 -19.97 -1.07
CA ASN A 101 34.15 -19.08 -0.05
C ASN A 101 33.16 -18.37 0.89
N TRP A 102 31.87 -18.68 0.79
CA TRP A 102 30.83 -18.29 1.73
C TRP A 102 30.43 -19.47 2.65
N PRO A 103 29.84 -19.24 3.84
CA PRO A 103 29.58 -17.95 4.46
C PRO A 103 30.83 -17.26 5.02
N ILE A 104 30.77 -15.94 5.14
CA ILE A 104 31.79 -15.12 5.78
C ILE A 104 31.39 -14.90 7.23
N GLN A 105 32.37 -14.99 8.12
CA GLN A 105 32.19 -14.67 9.54
C GLN A 105 33.00 -13.44 9.88
N LEU A 106 32.32 -12.41 10.40
CA LEU A 106 32.95 -11.21 10.91
C LEU A 106 33.06 -11.29 12.45
N GLU A 107 34.12 -10.72 13.03
CA GLU A 107 34.27 -10.60 14.49
C GLU A 107 33.46 -9.41 15.07
N VAL A 108 32.32 -9.12 14.47
CA VAL A 108 31.38 -8.04 14.79
C VAL A 108 29.95 -8.53 14.56
N ASP A 109 28.96 -7.84 15.14
CA ASP A 109 27.55 -8.11 14.88
C ASP A 109 27.12 -7.32 13.66
N ILE A 110 26.71 -8.02 12.61
CA ILE A 110 26.15 -7.40 11.41
C ILE A 110 24.78 -6.82 11.78
N GLU A 111 24.61 -5.52 11.52
CA GLU A 111 23.38 -4.76 11.76
C GLU A 111 22.59 -4.52 10.47
N ASP A 112 23.26 -4.46 9.31
CA ASP A 112 22.61 -4.16 8.03
C ASP A 112 23.46 -4.60 6.83
N ILE A 113 22.81 -4.90 5.70
CA ILE A 113 23.43 -5.01 4.38
C ILE A 113 22.92 -3.82 3.57
N VAL A 114 23.83 -2.95 3.14
CA VAL A 114 23.48 -1.62 2.65
C VAL A 114 23.23 -1.62 1.15
N CYS A 115 24.17 -2.12 0.35
CA CYS A 115 24.13 -2.00 -1.12
C CYS A 115 25.27 -2.75 -1.82
N GLN A 116 25.21 -2.78 -3.16
CA GLN A 116 26.32 -3.10 -4.06
C GLN A 116 26.93 -1.83 -4.66
N GLU A 117 28.26 -1.75 -4.67
CA GLU A 117 29.02 -0.66 -5.29
C GLU A 117 30.19 -1.20 -6.12
N SER A 118 30.57 -0.47 -7.16
CA SER A 118 31.84 -0.70 -7.86
C SER A 118 32.96 0.08 -7.18
N TYR A 119 33.88 -0.61 -6.50
CA TYR A 119 35.04 0.01 -5.87
C TYR A 119 36.33 -0.48 -6.53
N ASN A 120 37.08 0.45 -7.16
CA ASN A 120 38.29 0.14 -7.94
C ASN A 120 38.07 -0.97 -8.98
N ASP A 121 36.99 -0.88 -9.77
CA ASP A 121 36.57 -1.86 -10.78
C ASP A 121 36.14 -3.25 -10.23
N GLU A 122 36.10 -3.45 -8.91
CA GLU A 122 35.54 -4.65 -8.27
C GLU A 122 34.13 -4.38 -7.72
N GLN A 123 33.20 -5.33 -7.88
CA GLN A 123 31.90 -5.28 -7.20
C GLN A 123 32.07 -5.67 -5.73
N ILE A 124 31.56 -4.83 -4.85
CA ILE A 124 31.52 -5.07 -3.40
C ILE A 124 30.09 -4.95 -2.87
N VAL A 125 29.78 -5.73 -1.86
CA VAL A 125 28.63 -5.51 -0.98
C VAL A 125 29.12 -4.76 0.27
N ILE A 126 28.35 -3.80 0.74
CA ILE A 126 28.67 -2.99 1.90
C ILE A 126 27.86 -3.48 3.09
N VAL A 127 28.57 -3.85 4.16
CA VAL A 127 27.98 -4.39 5.40
C VAL A 127 28.22 -3.43 6.55
N ARG A 128 27.14 -3.03 7.22
CA ARG A 128 27.18 -2.24 8.46
C ARG A 128 27.16 -3.18 9.66
N ALA A 129 28.05 -2.96 10.60
CA ALA A 129 28.20 -3.81 11.77
C ALA A 129 28.62 -3.03 13.02
N LYS A 130 28.37 -3.62 14.19
CA LYS A 130 28.72 -3.08 15.49
C LYS A 130 29.59 -4.05 16.28
N ASN A 131 30.53 -3.51 17.04
CA ASN A 131 31.35 -4.32 17.94
C ASN A 131 30.66 -4.41 19.31
N LYS A 132 30.40 -5.64 19.80
CA LYS A 132 29.85 -5.89 21.15
C LYS A 132 30.59 -5.16 22.27
N ASN A 133 31.89 -4.90 22.09
CA ASN A 133 32.76 -4.27 23.09
C ASN A 133 32.97 -2.75 22.89
N SER A 134 32.57 -2.18 21.75
CA SER A 134 32.66 -0.75 21.46
C SER A 134 31.26 -0.18 21.25
N ALA A 135 30.64 0.27 22.34
CA ALA A 135 29.25 0.74 22.33
C ALA A 135 28.99 2.01 21.48
N ASN A 136 30.04 2.69 20.99
CA ASN A 136 29.96 4.00 20.33
C ASN A 136 30.57 4.01 18.91
N GLN A 137 30.78 2.84 18.29
CA GLN A 137 31.41 2.75 16.97
C GLN A 137 30.58 1.85 16.05
N THR A 138 30.33 2.34 14.85
CA THR A 138 29.77 1.57 13.73
C THR A 138 30.86 1.34 12.69
N PHE A 139 30.93 0.12 12.19
CA PHE A 139 31.92 -0.37 11.24
C PHE A 139 31.25 -0.64 9.90
N PHE A 140 31.89 -0.23 8.81
CA PHE A 140 31.47 -0.53 7.44
C PHE A 140 32.54 -1.38 6.76
N TYR A 141 32.12 -2.50 6.18
CA TYR A 141 32.99 -3.44 5.48
C TYR A 141 32.54 -3.57 4.02
N GLY A 142 33.45 -3.36 3.08
CA GLY A 142 33.27 -3.75 1.69
C GLY A 142 33.75 -5.19 1.50
N ILE A 143 32.90 -6.05 0.97
CA ILE A 143 33.18 -7.47 0.75
C ILE A 143 32.97 -7.76 -0.73
N ASN A 144 33.95 -8.35 -1.42
CA ASN A 144 33.80 -8.70 -2.83
C ASN A 144 33.09 -10.06 -3.03
N LYS A 145 32.77 -10.40 -4.28
CA LYS A 145 32.12 -11.67 -4.64
C LYS A 145 32.85 -12.94 -4.23
N ASN A 146 34.17 -12.87 -4.08
CA ASN A 146 34.99 -14.00 -3.63
C ASN A 146 34.98 -14.16 -2.10
N GLY A 147 34.24 -13.30 -1.39
CA GLY A 147 34.14 -13.25 0.06
C GLY A 147 35.35 -12.63 0.75
N GLU A 148 36.12 -11.81 0.03
CA GLU A 148 37.27 -11.11 0.58
C GLU A 148 36.87 -9.72 1.10
N VAL A 149 37.26 -9.41 2.34
CA VAL A 149 37.07 -8.08 2.92
C VAL A 149 38.09 -7.11 2.31
N ILE A 150 37.60 -6.07 1.64
CA ILE A 150 38.40 -5.03 1.00
C ILE A 150 38.88 -4.02 2.04
N SER A 151 40.08 -4.26 2.57
CA SER A 151 40.66 -3.43 3.65
C SER A 151 40.76 -1.93 3.34
N SER A 152 40.85 -1.53 2.07
CA SER A 152 40.85 -0.12 1.65
C SER A 152 39.49 0.55 1.76
N PHE A 153 38.40 -0.23 1.75
CA PHE A 153 37.04 0.25 1.93
C PHE A 153 36.59 0.19 3.40
N THR A 154 37.28 -0.55 4.27
CA THR A 154 36.87 -0.65 5.67
C THR A 154 36.91 0.71 6.38
N LYS A 155 35.75 1.18 6.85
CA LYS A 155 35.59 2.47 7.56
C LYS A 155 34.97 2.27 8.95
N VAL A 156 35.30 3.21 9.83
CA VAL A 156 34.76 3.27 11.20
C VAL A 156 34.25 4.68 11.43
N VAL A 157 33.01 4.78 11.90
CA VAL A 157 32.38 6.02 12.30
C VAL A 157 32.16 5.98 13.82
N GLU A 158 32.50 7.07 14.51
CA GLU A 158 32.36 7.21 15.96
C GLU A 158 30.93 7.63 16.36
N GLU A 159 29.94 6.97 15.79
CA GLU A 159 28.52 7.15 16.06
C GLU A 159 27.83 5.78 16.12
N THR A 160 26.65 5.75 16.73
CA THR A 160 25.76 4.58 16.66
C THR A 160 24.43 4.96 16.07
N PHE A 161 23.99 4.15 15.13
CA PHE A 161 22.76 4.35 14.40
C PHE A 161 21.70 3.37 14.89
N SER A 162 20.43 3.73 14.65
CA SER A 162 19.28 2.97 15.16
C SER A 162 18.30 2.53 14.09
N GLY A 163 18.33 3.12 12.89
CA GLY A 163 17.55 2.65 11.76
C GLY A 163 18.41 2.13 10.62
N ASP A 164 17.75 1.80 9.52
CA ASP A 164 18.38 1.19 8.36
C ASP A 164 19.18 2.21 7.54
N THR A 165 20.12 1.71 6.73
CA THR A 165 21.01 2.54 5.92
C THR A 165 20.45 2.64 4.51
N LEU A 166 20.09 3.84 4.08
CA LEU A 166 19.78 4.08 2.67
C LEU A 166 21.06 4.42 1.91
N PHE A 167 21.10 4.03 0.64
CA PHE A 167 22.21 4.32 -0.25
C PHE A 167 21.72 4.75 -1.63
N GLY A 168 22.05 5.96 -2.06
CA GLY A 168 21.62 6.50 -3.33
C GLY A 168 22.19 7.88 -3.60
N ASP A 169 22.16 8.28 -4.87
CA ASP A 169 22.59 9.61 -5.35
C ASP A 169 21.51 10.64 -5.01
N VAL A 170 21.66 11.29 -3.87
CA VAL A 170 20.67 12.22 -3.30
C VAL A 170 20.85 13.64 -3.83
N ASP A 171 22.07 14.00 -4.23
CA ASP A 171 22.38 15.33 -4.75
C ASP A 171 22.54 15.41 -6.28
N GLU A 172 22.34 14.29 -6.96
CA GLU A 172 22.42 14.09 -8.41
C GLU A 172 23.81 14.42 -8.99
N ASP A 173 24.87 14.19 -8.21
CA ASP A 173 26.25 14.39 -8.67
C ASP A 173 26.83 13.16 -9.42
N GLY A 174 26.09 12.05 -9.44
CA GLY A 174 26.47 10.78 -10.03
C GLY A 174 27.24 9.85 -9.09
N GLN A 175 27.38 10.22 -7.81
CA GLN A 175 27.89 9.38 -6.74
C GLN A 175 26.77 9.15 -5.71
N ASN A 176 26.84 8.01 -5.01
CA ASN A 176 25.84 7.69 -4.01
C ASN A 176 26.30 8.12 -2.61
N GLU A 177 25.34 8.56 -1.80
CA GLU A 177 25.51 8.90 -0.39
C GLU A 177 24.90 7.84 0.52
N PHE A 178 25.38 7.77 1.76
CA PHE A 178 24.77 7.00 2.83
C PHE A 178 23.87 7.91 3.67
N ILE A 179 22.58 7.59 3.74
CA ILE A 179 21.61 8.27 4.61
C ILE A 179 21.26 7.33 5.76
N ILE A 180 21.41 7.83 6.98
CA ILE A 180 21.29 7.01 8.19
C ILE A 180 20.93 7.89 9.37
N HIS A 181 20.21 7.35 10.35
CA HIS A 181 19.81 8.10 11.53
C HIS A 181 20.16 7.39 12.84
N ASN A 182 20.38 8.20 13.87
CA ASN A 182 20.39 7.76 15.26
C ASN A 182 19.03 8.11 15.90
N LYS A 183 18.98 8.07 17.23
CA LYS A 183 17.76 8.33 18.00
C LYS A 183 17.04 9.64 17.61
N ASN A 184 17.74 10.72 17.31
CA ASN A 184 17.13 12.04 17.10
C ASN A 184 17.87 12.89 16.06
N GLN A 185 18.76 12.28 15.29
CA GLN A 185 19.54 12.96 14.26
C GLN A 185 19.62 12.13 12.99
N VAL A 186 19.56 12.81 11.85
CA VAL A 186 19.73 12.26 10.52
C VAL A 186 21.08 12.71 9.97
N PHE A 187 21.82 11.78 9.35
CA PHE A 187 23.16 11.98 8.81
C PHE A 187 23.15 11.64 7.33
N ILE A 188 23.94 12.40 6.57
CA ILE A 188 24.32 12.06 5.20
C ILE A 188 25.83 12.01 5.13
N TYR A 189 26.37 10.88 4.69
CA TYR A 189 27.78 10.69 4.43
C TYR A 189 28.01 10.53 2.92
N GLU A 190 29.08 11.13 2.41
CA GLU A 190 29.57 10.84 1.07
C GLU A 190 30.04 9.38 0.96
N ASN A 191 30.24 8.87 -0.26
CA ASN A 191 30.72 7.50 -0.52
C ASN A 191 32.00 7.10 0.25
N ASP A 192 32.85 8.08 0.61
CA ASP A 192 34.09 7.87 1.36
C ASP A 192 33.91 7.93 2.89
N PHE A 193 32.67 8.02 3.36
CA PHE A 193 32.23 8.18 4.75
C PHE A 193 32.63 9.52 5.38
N THR A 194 32.91 10.55 4.58
CA THR A 194 32.97 11.92 5.08
C THR A 194 31.58 12.47 5.28
N LEU A 195 31.36 13.20 6.37
CA LEU A 195 30.06 13.79 6.68
C LEU A 195 29.79 14.94 5.70
N LYS A 196 28.65 14.90 5.01
CA LYS A 196 28.23 15.92 4.04
C LYS A 196 28.05 17.28 4.73
N GLU A 197 28.33 18.37 4.00
CA GLU A 197 28.20 19.72 4.55
C GLU A 197 26.76 19.98 5.03
N ASN A 198 26.61 20.70 6.15
CA ASN A 198 25.33 21.01 6.83
C ASN A 198 24.60 19.83 7.50
N TRP A 199 25.13 18.61 7.42
CA TRP A 199 24.65 17.45 8.17
C TRP A 199 25.51 17.20 9.42
N PRO A 200 24.98 16.58 10.49
CA PRO A 200 23.62 16.03 10.66
C PRO A 200 22.55 17.08 10.95
N LYS A 201 21.28 16.67 10.83
CA LYS A 201 20.10 17.41 11.28
C LYS A 201 19.50 16.79 12.53
N GLU A 202 19.02 17.64 13.43
CA GLU A 202 18.44 17.21 14.71
C GLU A 202 16.93 17.48 14.72
N THR A 203 16.15 16.47 15.11
CA THR A 203 14.69 16.56 15.27
C THR A 203 14.27 16.96 16.69
N ASN A 204 15.16 16.78 17.67
CA ASN A 204 14.90 16.90 19.12
C ASN A 204 13.86 15.92 19.69
N GLU A 205 13.32 15.04 18.86
CA GLU A 205 12.37 13.98 19.21
C GLU A 205 12.88 12.63 18.70
N THR A 206 12.34 11.53 19.23
CA THR A 206 12.84 10.21 18.84
C THR A 206 12.36 9.87 17.43
N ILE A 207 13.28 9.51 16.54
CA ILE A 207 13.00 8.95 15.23
C ILE A 207 12.93 7.43 15.43
N PHE A 208 11.74 6.86 15.29
CA PHE A 208 11.52 5.41 15.35
C PHE A 208 11.21 4.80 13.98
N SER A 209 10.70 5.59 13.04
CA SER A 209 10.50 5.20 11.66
C SER A 209 11.81 5.26 10.88
N GLU A 210 11.85 4.61 9.72
CA GLU A 210 12.93 4.78 8.75
C GLU A 210 12.86 6.16 8.07
N ILE A 211 13.98 6.57 7.49
CA ILE A 211 14.06 7.83 6.72
C ILE A 211 13.46 7.60 5.34
N VAL A 212 12.76 8.60 4.81
CA VAL A 212 12.29 8.58 3.42
C VAL A 212 13.14 9.56 2.61
N VAL A 213 13.52 9.14 1.40
CA VAL A 213 14.25 9.97 0.44
C VAL A 213 13.40 10.06 -0.83
N ASP A 214 12.73 11.19 -1.01
CA ASP A 214 11.93 11.43 -2.21
C ASP A 214 11.75 12.93 -2.52
N ASP A 215 11.31 13.28 -3.72
CA ASP A 215 11.03 14.66 -4.13
C ASP A 215 9.68 15.13 -3.58
N VAL A 216 9.68 15.65 -2.35
CA VAL A 216 8.46 16.01 -1.61
C VAL A 216 7.86 17.33 -2.12
N ASN A 217 8.70 18.20 -2.72
CA ASN A 217 8.27 19.52 -3.17
C ASN A 217 8.18 19.68 -4.70
N LEU A 218 8.43 18.59 -5.43
CA LEU A 218 8.35 18.49 -6.89
C LEU A 218 9.26 19.49 -7.62
N ASP A 219 10.43 19.79 -7.05
CA ASP A 219 11.46 20.60 -7.72
C ASP A 219 12.42 19.79 -8.59
N GLY A 220 12.21 18.48 -8.65
CA GLY A 220 13.01 17.50 -9.38
C GLY A 220 14.23 17.03 -8.62
N ARG A 221 14.39 17.33 -7.32
CA ARG A 221 15.51 16.87 -6.48
C ARG A 221 14.99 16.08 -5.28
N LYS A 222 15.79 15.15 -4.79
CA LYS A 222 15.44 14.34 -3.62
C LYS A 222 15.51 15.15 -2.33
N ASP A 223 14.46 15.05 -1.53
CA ASP A 223 14.35 15.56 -0.16
C ASP A 223 14.49 14.41 0.85
N ILE A 224 14.77 14.77 2.10
CA ILE A 224 15.01 13.87 3.22
C ILE A 224 13.91 14.08 4.25
N LEU A 225 13.05 13.09 4.42
CA LEU A 225 11.93 13.12 5.35
C LEU A 225 12.20 12.24 6.58
N ALA A 226 11.96 12.81 7.76
CA ALA A 226 11.99 12.08 9.02
C ALA A 226 10.67 12.26 9.80
N LEU A 227 10.05 11.15 10.19
CA LEU A 227 8.86 11.11 11.03
C LEU A 227 9.22 10.70 12.46
N THR A 228 8.95 11.58 13.42
CA THR A 228 9.21 11.31 14.83
C THR A 228 8.09 10.47 15.45
N GLU A 229 8.41 9.80 16.56
CA GLU A 229 7.46 9.00 17.34
C GLU A 229 6.22 9.79 17.75
N GLN A 230 6.36 11.09 18.00
CA GLN A 230 5.29 11.97 18.43
C GLN A 230 4.52 12.63 17.27
N GLY A 231 4.83 12.24 16.02
CA GLY A 231 4.13 12.71 14.83
C GLY A 231 4.65 14.05 14.29
N LEU A 232 5.88 14.46 14.61
CA LEU A 232 6.52 15.57 13.88
C LEU A 232 7.15 15.04 12.61
N ILE A 233 6.83 15.69 11.50
CA ILE A 233 7.44 15.45 10.19
C ILE A 233 8.43 16.57 9.93
N PHE A 234 9.67 16.19 9.65
CA PHE A 234 10.69 17.09 9.14
C PHE A 234 11.00 16.73 7.69
N VAL A 235 11.11 17.73 6.83
CA VAL A 235 11.57 17.54 5.45
C VAL A 235 12.67 18.55 5.17
N TRP A 236 13.84 18.04 4.82
CA TRP A 236 14.99 18.84 4.41
C TRP A 236 15.32 18.56 2.96
N ASP A 237 15.64 19.61 2.21
CA ASP A 237 16.37 19.51 0.95
C ASP A 237 17.70 18.76 1.20
N TRP A 238 18.22 18.02 0.21
CA TRP A 238 19.51 17.30 0.27
C TRP A 238 20.67 18.15 0.82
N ASN A 239 20.65 19.47 0.58
CA ASN A 239 21.67 20.41 1.07
C ASN A 239 21.53 20.75 2.58
N GLY A 240 20.50 20.21 3.23
CA GLY A 240 20.18 20.40 4.64
C GLY A 240 19.31 21.63 4.92
N THR A 241 18.71 22.27 3.93
CA THR A 241 17.76 23.37 4.15
C THR A 241 16.40 22.78 4.53
N LEU A 242 15.84 23.20 5.65
CA LEU A 242 14.49 22.78 6.05
C LEU A 242 13.47 23.38 5.08
N LEU A 243 12.63 22.53 4.49
CA LEU A 243 11.61 22.98 3.54
C LEU A 243 10.59 23.91 4.21
N ARG A 244 9.99 24.78 3.40
CA ARG A 244 8.98 25.72 3.88
C ARG A 244 7.79 24.96 4.45
N ASN A 245 7.22 25.47 5.54
CA ASN A 245 6.11 24.89 6.29
C ASN A 245 6.46 23.65 7.14
N PHE A 246 7.71 23.19 7.14
CA PHE A 246 8.19 22.14 8.05
C PHE A 246 8.97 22.73 9.26
N PRO A 247 9.04 22.03 10.40
CA PRO A 247 8.34 20.77 10.69
C PRO A 247 6.81 20.94 10.79
N LYS A 248 6.07 19.94 10.33
CA LYS A 248 4.62 19.83 10.53
C LYS A 248 4.33 18.78 11.59
N LYS A 249 3.22 18.94 12.32
CA LYS A 249 2.77 17.96 13.30
C LYS A 249 1.50 17.29 12.80
N ILE A 250 1.44 15.96 12.90
CA ILE A 250 0.20 15.21 12.73
C ILE A 250 -0.69 15.49 13.94
N ASP A 251 -1.91 15.96 13.70
CA ASP A 251 -2.89 16.20 14.75
C ASP A 251 -3.47 14.87 15.22
N ILE A 252 -2.83 14.29 16.24
CA ILE A 252 -3.27 13.03 16.86
C ILE A 252 -4.57 13.26 17.61
N LEU A 253 -5.65 12.63 17.16
CA LEU A 253 -7.01 12.86 17.68
C LEU A 253 -7.29 12.07 18.96
N TYR A 254 -6.66 10.91 19.14
CA TYR A 254 -6.89 10.05 20.29
C TYR A 254 -5.69 10.04 21.25
N TYR A 255 -5.67 11.00 22.17
CA TYR A 255 -4.72 11.05 23.30
C TYR A 255 -4.92 9.89 24.31
N LYS A 256 -4.59 8.65 23.92
CA LYS A 256 -4.21 7.60 24.86
C LYS A 256 -2.70 7.58 24.95
N SER A 257 -2.16 7.67 26.17
CA SER A 257 -0.74 7.61 26.46
C SER A 257 -0.09 6.35 25.86
N GLY A 258 0.42 6.44 24.63
CA GLY A 258 0.98 5.31 23.90
C GLY A 258 0.93 5.38 22.38
N GLU A 259 0.17 6.30 21.76
CA GLU A 259 0.15 6.43 20.30
C GLU A 259 1.47 7.01 19.82
N GLY A 260 2.06 6.39 18.80
CA GLY A 260 3.23 6.93 18.14
C GLY A 260 3.43 6.35 16.75
N PHE A 261 4.40 6.91 16.05
CA PHE A 261 4.75 6.52 14.68
C PHE A 261 6.07 5.74 14.71
N ARG A 262 6.02 4.51 14.19
CA ARG A 262 7.16 3.57 14.23
C ARG A 262 7.47 2.94 12.88
N VAL A 263 6.72 3.31 11.86
CA VAL A 263 6.74 2.72 10.53
C VAL A 263 7.09 3.81 9.53
N MET A 264 7.79 3.45 8.46
CA MET A 264 8.12 4.38 7.39
C MET A 264 6.82 4.94 6.76
N PRO A 265 6.68 6.27 6.61
CA PRO A 265 5.54 6.85 5.91
C PRO A 265 5.65 6.63 4.40
N VAL A 266 4.52 6.61 3.71
CA VAL A 266 4.46 6.60 2.24
C VAL A 266 4.35 8.05 1.76
N VAL A 267 5.15 8.41 0.76
CA VAL A 267 5.20 9.73 0.15
C VAL A 267 4.89 9.54 -1.32
N THR A 268 3.81 10.15 -1.81
CA THR A 268 3.42 10.01 -3.22
C THR A 268 2.44 11.09 -3.63
N ASP A 269 2.40 11.45 -4.91
CA ASP A 269 1.28 12.16 -5.52
C ASP A 269 0.23 11.10 -5.91
N SER A 270 -0.73 10.88 -5.02
CA SER A 270 -1.67 9.77 -5.10
C SER A 270 -2.80 10.01 -6.09
N ASN A 271 -3.12 11.28 -6.36
CA ASN A 271 -4.25 11.69 -7.19
C ASN A 271 -3.82 12.35 -8.53
N ASN A 272 -2.52 12.40 -8.79
CA ASN A 272 -1.89 13.03 -9.95
C ASN A 272 -2.24 14.53 -10.12
N ASP A 273 -2.50 15.25 -9.01
CA ASP A 273 -2.81 16.68 -9.05
C ASP A 273 -1.55 17.58 -8.99
N GLY A 274 -0.37 16.98 -8.82
CA GLY A 274 0.90 17.68 -8.67
C GLY A 274 1.15 18.20 -7.26
N ILE A 275 0.50 17.63 -6.25
CA ILE A 275 0.73 17.82 -4.83
C ILE A 275 1.09 16.44 -4.24
N VAL A 276 2.04 16.43 -3.31
CA VAL A 276 2.48 15.18 -2.67
C VAL A 276 1.72 14.99 -1.36
N GLU A 277 1.23 13.78 -1.15
CA GLU A 277 0.64 13.32 0.09
C GLU A 277 1.65 12.53 0.91
N ILE A 278 1.55 12.66 2.24
CA ILE A 278 2.29 11.84 3.20
C ILE A 278 1.30 10.99 3.99
N PHE A 279 1.37 9.69 3.81
CA PHE A 279 0.59 8.71 4.56
C PHE A 279 1.43 8.15 5.71
N ALA A 280 0.93 8.28 6.94
CA ALA A 280 1.62 7.84 8.14
C ALA A 280 0.70 6.97 9.00
N SER A 281 1.12 5.75 9.30
CA SER A 281 0.37 4.85 10.17
C SER A 281 0.84 4.92 11.63
N SER A 282 -0.11 4.98 12.55
CA SER A 282 0.18 4.96 13.98
C SER A 282 0.16 3.55 14.55
N THR A 283 0.84 3.38 15.69
CA THR A 283 0.89 2.11 16.42
C THR A 283 -0.47 1.58 16.85
N PHE A 284 -1.53 2.40 16.85
CA PHE A 284 -2.90 1.98 17.18
C PHE A 284 -3.80 1.84 15.95
N GLY A 285 -3.19 1.79 14.76
CA GLY A 285 -3.90 1.55 13.51
C GLY A 285 -4.84 2.68 13.13
N TYR A 286 -4.29 3.87 13.05
CA TYR A 286 -4.86 4.96 12.28
C TYR A 286 -3.94 5.22 11.10
N LEU A 287 -4.51 5.44 9.93
CA LEU A 287 -3.81 5.97 8.77
C LEU A 287 -4.11 7.47 8.70
N TYR A 288 -3.06 8.27 8.73
CA TYR A 288 -3.15 9.72 8.60
C TYR A 288 -2.64 10.10 7.22
N CYS A 289 -3.39 10.91 6.48
CA CYS A 289 -2.92 11.53 5.25
C CYS A 289 -2.63 13.02 5.50
N LEU A 290 -1.50 13.50 4.99
CA LEU A 290 -1.12 14.90 5.02
C LEU A 290 -0.85 15.39 3.61
N GLU A 291 -1.76 16.19 3.09
CA GLU A 291 -1.59 16.89 1.82
C GLU A 291 -0.65 18.09 1.99
N LEU A 292 0.25 18.31 1.02
CA LEU A 292 1.26 19.37 1.05
C LEU A 292 0.91 20.60 0.19
N SER A 293 -0.35 21.01 0.15
CA SER A 293 -0.75 22.24 -0.56
C SER A 293 -0.28 23.54 0.12
N GLU A 294 -0.10 24.60 -0.67
CA GLU A 294 0.30 25.93 -0.16
C GLU A 294 -0.79 26.52 0.75
N GLY A 295 -0.64 26.35 2.07
CA GLY A 295 -1.41 27.09 3.06
C GLY A 295 -2.74 26.46 3.50
N LYS A 296 -3.07 25.26 3.02
CA LYS A 296 -4.03 24.35 3.65
C LYS A 296 -3.32 23.05 3.99
N THR A 297 -3.62 22.50 5.17
CA THR A 297 -3.32 21.12 5.50
C THR A 297 -4.67 20.47 5.65
N SER A 298 -5.13 19.80 4.59
CA SER A 298 -6.16 18.79 4.74
C SER A 298 -5.50 17.65 5.52
N THR A 299 -6.03 17.35 6.69
CA THR A 299 -5.70 16.10 7.39
C THR A 299 -7.00 15.35 7.46
N TYR A 300 -7.20 14.39 6.57
CA TYR A 300 -8.19 13.37 6.83
C TYR A 300 -7.49 12.22 7.55
N TYR A 301 -8.27 11.53 8.38
CA TYR A 301 -7.81 10.41 9.16
C TYR A 301 -8.85 9.32 9.02
N GLN A 302 -8.42 8.10 8.76
CA GLN A 302 -9.32 6.97 8.79
C GLN A 302 -8.92 6.00 9.90
N LYS A 303 -9.91 5.67 10.72
CA LYS A 303 -9.75 4.67 11.76
C LYS A 303 -9.70 3.31 11.09
N LEU A 304 -8.59 2.58 11.23
CA LEU A 304 -8.55 1.23 10.70
C LEU A 304 -9.62 0.39 11.43
N PRO A 305 -10.46 -0.36 10.70
CA PRO A 305 -11.69 -0.91 11.26
C PRO A 305 -11.51 -1.85 12.46
N ASN A 306 -10.33 -2.47 12.62
CA ASN A 306 -10.09 -3.53 13.61
C ASN A 306 -8.70 -3.49 14.29
N ALA A 307 -7.89 -2.46 14.11
CA ALA A 307 -6.48 -2.55 14.50
C ALA A 307 -6.26 -2.51 16.02
N ILE A 308 -5.61 -3.56 16.54
CA ILE A 308 -5.08 -3.58 17.91
C ILE A 308 -3.63 -3.03 17.92
N TYR A 309 -2.86 -3.23 16.83
CA TYR A 309 -1.57 -2.59 16.56
C TYR A 309 -1.27 -2.56 15.04
N SER A 310 -0.73 -1.47 14.49
CA SER A 310 -0.05 -1.46 13.19
C SER A 310 1.43 -1.16 13.39
N LEU A 311 2.29 -2.06 12.92
CA LEU A 311 3.75 -1.91 12.89
C LEU A 311 4.31 -2.22 11.50
N ASN A 312 3.44 -2.39 10.50
CA ASN A 312 3.80 -2.85 9.17
C ASN A 312 3.68 -1.68 8.19
N GLN A 313 4.67 -1.58 7.29
CA GLN A 313 4.73 -0.53 6.27
C GLN A 313 3.55 -0.63 5.31
N ALA A 314 2.98 0.52 4.97
CA ALA A 314 2.02 0.63 3.87
C ALA A 314 2.76 0.68 2.53
N THR A 315 2.03 0.32 1.47
CA THR A 315 2.48 0.41 0.09
C THR A 315 1.49 1.26 -0.68
N ALA A 316 1.96 2.10 -1.61
CA ALA A 316 1.12 2.80 -2.57
C ALA A 316 1.27 2.17 -3.95
N SER A 317 0.16 1.88 -4.62
CA SER A 317 0.14 1.38 -6.00
C SER A 317 -1.23 1.58 -6.62
N ASP A 318 -1.25 1.78 -7.93
CA ASP A 318 -2.47 1.69 -8.76
C ASP A 318 -2.82 0.20 -8.89
N ILE A 319 -3.50 -0.33 -7.87
CA ILE A 319 -3.74 -1.78 -7.77
C ILE A 319 -4.99 -2.19 -8.55
N ASN A 320 -5.93 -1.26 -8.70
CA ASN A 320 -7.19 -1.44 -9.45
C ASN A 320 -7.10 -0.96 -10.92
N LYS A 321 -5.98 -0.33 -11.34
CA LYS A 321 -5.74 0.23 -12.69
C LYS A 321 -6.63 1.41 -13.08
N ASP A 322 -7.13 2.17 -12.12
CA ASP A 322 -7.88 3.39 -12.37
C ASP A 322 -6.98 4.59 -12.73
N GLY A 323 -5.66 4.44 -12.57
CA GLY A 323 -4.65 5.45 -12.86
C GLY A 323 -4.33 6.37 -11.68
N LEU A 324 -4.91 6.13 -10.52
CA LEU A 324 -4.65 6.77 -9.23
C LEU A 324 -3.99 5.73 -8.31
N LEU A 325 -3.34 6.18 -7.23
CA LEU A 325 -2.62 5.29 -6.34
C LEU A 325 -3.44 4.97 -5.09
N ASP A 326 -3.59 3.68 -4.81
CA ASP A 326 -4.22 3.17 -3.61
C ASP A 326 -3.20 2.90 -2.52
N ILE A 327 -3.59 3.13 -1.26
CA ILE A 327 -2.80 2.88 -0.07
C ILE A 327 -3.20 1.57 0.57
N ILE A 328 -2.33 0.59 0.46
CA ILE A 328 -2.47 -0.72 1.11
C ILE A 328 -1.82 -0.66 2.48
N GLN A 329 -2.64 -0.69 3.54
CA GLN A 329 -2.19 -0.68 4.92
C GLN A 329 -2.42 -2.04 5.60
N PRO A 330 -1.37 -2.85 5.83
CA PRO A 330 -1.46 -4.03 6.69
C PRO A 330 -1.66 -3.68 8.17
N PHE A 331 -2.33 -4.56 8.90
CA PHE A 331 -2.43 -4.57 10.36
C PHE A 331 -2.29 -5.99 10.89
N SER A 332 -2.48 -6.21 12.20
CA SER A 332 -2.16 -7.49 12.84
C SER A 332 -2.87 -8.71 12.22
N ASP A 333 -4.12 -8.60 11.79
CA ASP A 333 -4.95 -9.75 11.39
C ASP A 333 -5.58 -9.56 10.00
N GLY A 334 -5.04 -8.68 9.18
CA GLY A 334 -5.60 -8.32 7.89
C GLY A 334 -4.99 -7.04 7.32
N PHE A 335 -5.56 -6.55 6.24
CA PHE A 335 -5.14 -5.31 5.58
C PHE A 335 -6.37 -4.52 5.12
N SER A 336 -6.14 -3.25 4.82
CA SER A 336 -7.12 -2.37 4.20
C SER A 336 -6.49 -1.70 2.99
N ILE A 337 -7.29 -1.47 1.96
CA ILE A 337 -6.94 -0.65 0.80
C ILE A 337 -7.79 0.60 0.87
N PHE A 338 -7.12 1.74 0.76
CA PHE A 338 -7.73 3.05 0.74
C PHE A 338 -7.41 3.70 -0.59
N ASN A 339 -8.36 4.35 -1.24
CA ASN A 339 -8.00 5.19 -2.37
C ASN A 339 -7.29 6.47 -1.92
N PHE A 340 -6.86 7.28 -2.88
CA PHE A 340 -6.15 8.54 -2.64
C PHE A 340 -6.92 9.51 -1.72
N ASP A 341 -8.26 9.56 -1.85
CA ASP A 341 -9.16 10.37 -1.01
C ASP A 341 -9.29 9.83 0.42
N GLY A 342 -8.76 8.63 0.66
CA GLY A 342 -8.79 7.99 1.97
C GLY A 342 -10.11 7.34 2.29
N ILE A 343 -10.85 6.95 1.27
CA ILE A 343 -12.04 6.14 1.40
C ILE A 343 -11.59 4.68 1.45
N LEU A 344 -12.19 3.91 2.36
CA LEU A 344 -11.89 2.49 2.50
C LEU A 344 -12.59 1.73 1.38
N GLU A 345 -11.82 1.14 0.48
CA GLU A 345 -12.37 0.35 -0.63
C GLU A 345 -12.40 -1.13 -0.28
N VAL A 346 -11.31 -1.65 0.27
CA VAL A 346 -11.17 -3.07 0.58
C VAL A 346 -10.76 -3.27 2.02
N LYS A 347 -11.37 -4.28 2.64
CA LYS A 347 -11.02 -4.73 3.98
C LYS A 347 -10.98 -6.25 4.02
N ALA A 348 -9.78 -6.80 4.00
CA ALA A 348 -9.55 -8.22 4.14
C ALA A 348 -9.17 -8.56 5.59
N LYS A 349 -9.88 -9.51 6.19
CA LYS A 349 -9.53 -10.08 7.49
C LYS A 349 -9.19 -11.55 7.32
N VAL A 350 -8.05 -11.96 7.87
CA VAL A 350 -7.57 -13.33 7.76
C VAL A 350 -7.99 -14.13 8.99
N GLU A 351 -9.04 -14.94 8.85
CA GLU A 351 -9.52 -15.77 9.96
C GLU A 351 -8.50 -16.84 10.38
N GLY A 352 -8.32 -17.03 11.69
CA GLY A 352 -7.40 -18.03 12.25
C GLY A 352 -5.91 -17.67 12.19
N SER A 353 -5.52 -16.52 11.64
CA SER A 353 -4.13 -16.10 11.51
C SER A 353 -3.61 -15.26 12.69
N TYR A 354 -2.31 -15.42 12.89
CA TYR A 354 -1.41 -14.66 13.76
C TYR A 354 -0.76 -13.52 12.94
N SER A 355 -0.04 -12.61 13.60
CA SER A 355 0.34 -11.28 13.08
C SER A 355 0.91 -11.32 11.65
N PHE A 356 0.45 -10.43 10.74
CA PHE A 356 1.26 -10.09 9.57
C PHE A 356 2.62 -9.57 10.03
N THR A 357 3.68 -10.04 9.39
CA THR A 357 5.03 -9.81 9.86
C THR A 357 5.82 -8.80 9.07
N GLY A 358 5.40 -8.38 7.87
CA GLY A 358 6.11 -7.39 7.03
C GLY A 358 5.18 -6.57 6.14
N ALA A 359 5.75 -5.72 5.29
CA ALA A 359 5.03 -4.98 4.25
C ALA A 359 4.50 -5.92 3.14
N PRO A 360 3.36 -5.62 2.50
CA PRO A 360 2.93 -6.35 1.31
C PRO A 360 3.93 -6.19 0.17
N VAL A 361 4.15 -7.26 -0.58
CA VAL A 361 4.78 -7.17 -1.90
C VAL A 361 3.71 -7.28 -2.96
N LEU A 362 3.81 -6.41 -3.97
CA LEU A 362 2.91 -6.39 -5.11
C LEU A 362 3.59 -7.03 -6.30
N ALA A 363 2.94 -8.01 -6.91
CA ALA A 363 3.40 -8.64 -8.14
C ALA A 363 2.23 -9.25 -8.89
N ASP A 364 2.30 -9.19 -10.22
CA ASP A 364 1.40 -9.90 -11.12
C ASP A 364 1.88 -11.35 -11.22
N ILE A 365 1.41 -12.21 -10.32
CA ILE A 365 1.86 -13.59 -10.21
C ILE A 365 1.10 -14.54 -11.13
N ASN A 366 -0.06 -14.12 -11.62
CA ASN A 366 -0.93 -14.89 -12.51
C ASN A 366 -0.80 -14.43 -13.99
N GLN A 367 -0.01 -13.38 -14.25
CA GLN A 367 0.23 -12.77 -15.55
C GLN A 367 -1.03 -12.18 -16.22
N ASP A 368 -2.04 -11.77 -15.43
CA ASP A 368 -3.23 -11.09 -15.93
C ASP A 368 -3.04 -9.55 -16.06
N ASN A 369 -1.82 -9.08 -15.77
CA ASN A 369 -1.39 -7.68 -15.65
C ASN A 369 -1.91 -6.95 -14.41
N ILE A 370 -2.73 -7.55 -13.56
CA ILE A 370 -3.23 -6.99 -12.30
C ILE A 370 -2.25 -7.39 -11.20
N LEU A 371 -2.08 -6.52 -10.20
CA LEU A 371 -1.13 -6.79 -9.13
C LEU A 371 -1.82 -7.54 -7.98
N GLU A 372 -1.26 -8.67 -7.59
CA GLU A 372 -1.63 -9.37 -6.36
C GLU A 372 -0.85 -8.88 -5.15
N LEU A 373 -1.45 -9.06 -3.98
CA LEU A 373 -0.93 -8.72 -2.66
C LEU A 373 -0.36 -9.95 -1.97
N ILE A 374 0.95 -9.97 -1.78
CA ILE A 374 1.68 -11.11 -1.20
C ILE A 374 2.12 -10.76 0.22
N PHE A 375 1.64 -11.52 1.20
CA PHE A 375 1.93 -11.37 2.61
C PHE A 375 2.58 -12.62 3.22
N VAL A 376 3.48 -12.41 4.17
CA VAL A 376 3.98 -13.46 5.07
C VAL A 376 3.43 -13.23 6.48
N SER A 377 2.65 -14.20 6.97
CA SER A 377 2.19 -14.26 8.36
C SER A 377 3.06 -15.21 9.19
N ASP A 378 2.86 -15.23 10.51
CA ASP A 378 3.55 -16.17 11.41
C ASP A 378 3.35 -17.66 11.01
N TYR A 379 2.39 -18.01 10.13
CA TYR A 379 2.14 -19.41 9.77
C TYR A 379 1.75 -19.70 8.31
N ARG A 380 1.62 -18.70 7.43
CA ARG A 380 1.17 -18.88 6.04
C ARG A 380 1.80 -17.81 5.14
N LEU A 381 2.15 -18.20 3.92
CA LEU A 381 2.23 -17.29 2.78
C LEU A 381 0.80 -17.07 2.31
N LEU A 382 0.41 -15.82 2.10
CA LEU A 382 -0.94 -15.45 1.73
C LEU A 382 -0.86 -14.56 0.51
N VAL A 383 -1.70 -14.85 -0.47
CA VAL A 383 -1.83 -14.06 -1.69
C VAL A 383 -3.27 -13.61 -1.76
N PHE A 384 -3.48 -12.32 -1.98
CA PHE A 384 -4.80 -11.76 -2.21
C PHE A 384 -4.82 -11.08 -3.58
N ASN A 385 -5.95 -11.14 -4.26
CA ASN A 385 -6.21 -10.19 -5.34
C ASN A 385 -6.46 -8.79 -4.74
N TYR A 386 -6.51 -7.78 -5.61
CA TYR A 386 -6.72 -6.40 -5.18
C TYR A 386 -8.08 -6.16 -4.52
N THR A 387 -9.09 -6.99 -4.79
CA THR A 387 -10.42 -6.90 -4.15
C THR A 387 -10.47 -7.49 -2.73
N GLY A 388 -9.36 -8.08 -2.26
CA GLY A 388 -9.21 -8.55 -0.89
C GLY A 388 -9.57 -10.02 -0.66
N PHE A 389 -9.84 -10.77 -1.72
CA PHE A 389 -10.05 -12.22 -1.63
C PHE A 389 -8.71 -12.95 -1.63
N GLU A 390 -8.57 -13.89 -0.68
CA GLU A 390 -7.43 -14.81 -0.63
C GLU A 390 -7.52 -15.74 -1.84
N ILE A 391 -6.54 -15.68 -2.75
CA ILE A 391 -6.47 -16.60 -3.88
C ILE A 391 -6.17 -17.99 -3.27
N GLN A 392 -7.12 -18.93 -3.36
CA GLN A 392 -6.96 -20.25 -2.74
C GLN A 392 -6.06 -21.16 -3.61
N ASN A 393 -5.33 -22.08 -2.95
CA ASN A 393 -4.22 -22.95 -3.42
C ASN A 393 -2.79 -22.54 -3.00
N TYR A 394 -2.61 -21.38 -2.35
CA TYR A 394 -1.32 -21.00 -1.74
C TYR A 394 -1.10 -21.52 -0.32
N GLU A 395 -2.03 -22.31 0.25
CA GLU A 395 -1.96 -22.80 1.64
C GLU A 395 -0.81 -23.80 1.88
N LYS A 396 0.41 -23.29 2.02
CA LYS A 396 1.51 -24.02 2.64
C LYS A 396 1.70 -23.47 4.04
N THR A 397 1.23 -24.23 5.03
CA THR A 397 1.52 -23.96 6.43
C THR A 397 3.03 -23.75 6.59
N ILE A 398 3.43 -22.56 7.01
CA ILE A 398 4.78 -22.22 7.44
C ILE A 398 4.85 -22.55 8.93
N PRO A 399 5.37 -23.70 9.37
CA PRO A 399 5.39 -24.04 10.78
C PRO A 399 6.28 -23.06 11.55
N TYR A 400 5.65 -22.21 12.37
CA TYR A 400 6.28 -21.26 13.27
C TYR A 400 7.21 -20.29 12.52
N ALA A 401 6.69 -19.19 11.97
CA ALA A 401 7.40 -17.93 11.79
C ALA A 401 7.23 -17.08 13.07
N TYR A 402 8.29 -16.40 13.52
CA TYR A 402 8.28 -15.56 14.71
C TYR A 402 8.57 -14.16 14.18
N ASN A 403 7.52 -13.35 14.07
CA ASN A 403 7.49 -11.92 14.34
C ASN A 403 8.84 -11.17 14.20
N ASN A 404 9.30 -11.00 12.95
CA ASN A 404 10.59 -10.38 12.65
C ASN A 404 10.55 -9.25 11.60
N GLY A 405 9.39 -8.76 11.16
CA GLY A 405 9.37 -7.63 10.22
C GLY A 405 9.49 -8.02 8.74
N ILE A 406 9.74 -9.30 8.40
CA ILE A 406 10.31 -9.67 7.10
C ILE A 406 9.22 -9.79 6.02
N SER A 407 9.29 -8.94 5.02
CA SER A 407 8.54 -9.09 3.76
C SER A 407 9.08 -10.25 2.90
N PRO A 408 8.21 -10.92 2.11
CA PRO A 408 8.69 -11.82 1.07
C PRO A 408 9.51 -11.05 0.02
N ILE A 409 10.27 -11.76 -0.80
CA ILE A 409 10.93 -11.18 -1.97
C ILE A 409 10.36 -11.87 -3.20
N VAL A 410 10.07 -11.10 -4.23
CA VAL A 410 9.38 -11.56 -5.42
C VAL A 410 10.18 -11.10 -6.63
N PHE A 411 10.74 -12.03 -7.41
CA PHE A 411 11.56 -11.74 -8.58
C PHE A 411 11.65 -12.95 -9.50
N ASP A 412 11.85 -12.72 -10.80
CA ASP A 412 12.22 -13.75 -11.78
C ASP A 412 13.72 -14.06 -11.67
N SER A 413 14.04 -15.23 -11.13
CA SER A 413 15.39 -15.63 -10.74
C SER A 413 16.21 -16.22 -11.88
N ASP A 414 15.56 -16.85 -12.85
CA ASP A 414 16.21 -17.55 -13.96
C ASP A 414 15.85 -17.02 -15.36
N SER A 415 15.13 -15.90 -15.41
CA SER A 415 14.70 -15.19 -16.61
C SER A 415 13.75 -15.99 -17.50
N ASP A 416 12.91 -16.84 -16.90
CA ASP A 416 11.90 -17.62 -17.60
C ASP A 416 10.54 -16.93 -17.70
N SER A 417 10.42 -15.71 -17.16
CA SER A 417 9.20 -14.90 -17.03
C SER A 417 8.20 -15.39 -15.97
N GLU A 418 8.58 -16.40 -15.18
CA GLU A 418 7.88 -16.77 -13.96
C GLU A 418 8.42 -15.98 -12.77
N ILE A 419 7.60 -15.85 -11.74
CA ILE A 419 7.95 -15.09 -10.57
C ILE A 419 8.25 -16.05 -9.43
N GLU A 420 9.44 -15.97 -8.85
CA GLU A 420 9.74 -16.71 -7.63
C GLU A 420 9.44 -15.91 -6.37
N ILE A 421 8.74 -16.56 -5.45
CA ILE A 421 8.51 -16.03 -4.10
C ILE A 421 9.54 -16.64 -3.15
N VAL A 422 10.39 -15.79 -2.58
CA VAL A 422 11.42 -16.14 -1.62
C VAL A 422 11.04 -15.65 -0.24
N TYR A 423 11.03 -16.55 0.75
CA TYR A 423 10.89 -16.18 2.15
C TYR A 423 11.77 -17.01 3.08
N LEU A 424 12.04 -16.45 4.27
CA LEU A 424 12.79 -17.10 5.34
C LEU A 424 11.83 -17.72 6.37
N ASN A 425 12.04 -18.99 6.70
CA ASN A 425 11.39 -19.59 7.87
C ASN A 425 12.27 -19.51 9.13
N ASN A 426 11.69 -19.75 10.30
CA ASN A 426 12.39 -19.64 11.60
C ASN A 426 13.56 -20.61 11.83
N TYR A 427 13.75 -21.62 10.98
CA TYR A 427 14.92 -22.49 11.03
C TYR A 427 16.03 -22.02 10.07
N GLY A 428 15.85 -20.83 9.47
CA GLY A 428 16.59 -20.26 8.33
C GLY A 428 16.78 -21.23 7.20
N LYS A 429 15.70 -21.89 6.85
CA LYS A 429 15.58 -22.46 5.53
C LYS A 429 15.05 -21.36 4.62
N ILE A 430 15.74 -21.16 3.52
CA ILE A 430 15.22 -20.39 2.40
C ILE A 430 14.25 -21.32 1.68
N LYS A 431 13.05 -20.81 1.45
CA LYS A 431 12.12 -21.42 0.51
C LYS A 431 12.05 -20.53 -0.71
N ILE A 432 12.17 -21.15 -1.88
CA ILE A 432 11.98 -20.53 -3.18
C ILE A 432 10.78 -21.28 -3.78
N PHE A 433 9.72 -20.55 -4.08
CA PHE A 433 8.50 -21.05 -4.71
C PHE A 433 8.46 -20.56 -6.14
N GLU A 434 8.26 -21.49 -7.08
CA GLU A 434 8.02 -21.17 -8.49
C GLU A 434 6.51 -21.07 -8.71
N THR A 435 6.02 -20.05 -9.43
CA THR A 435 4.59 -19.84 -9.71
C THR A 435 3.94 -20.99 -10.50
N ASN A 436 4.74 -21.76 -11.26
CA ASN A 436 4.26 -22.92 -12.00
C ASN A 436 4.00 -24.18 -11.14
N ASP A 437 4.46 -24.23 -9.89
CA ASP A 437 4.12 -25.32 -8.94
C ASP A 437 2.65 -25.24 -8.45
N PHE A 438 1.89 -24.24 -8.88
CA PHE A 438 0.50 -23.99 -8.49
C PHE A 438 -0.54 -24.44 -9.53
N GLY A 439 -0.13 -24.95 -10.69
CA GLY A 439 -1.08 -25.29 -11.76
C GLY A 439 -1.75 -24.05 -12.41
N LEU A 440 -1.17 -22.87 -12.22
CA LEU A 440 -1.55 -21.63 -12.89
C LEU A 440 -0.72 -21.52 -14.17
N PHE A 441 -1.20 -22.07 -15.28
CA PHE A 441 -0.62 -21.87 -16.60
C PHE A 441 -1.16 -20.54 -17.20
N PRO A 442 -0.30 -19.59 -17.61
CA PRO A 442 -0.71 -18.53 -18.53
C PRO A 442 -0.69 -19.05 -19.96
N TRP A 443 -1.82 -18.96 -20.66
CA TRP A 443 -1.90 -19.22 -22.09
C TRP A 443 -1.07 -18.20 -22.91
N LEU A 444 -0.17 -18.74 -23.75
CA LEU A 444 0.10 -18.37 -25.16
C LEU A 444 1.36 -17.52 -25.58
N PHE A 445 2.43 -18.25 -26.00
CA PHE A 445 3.37 -18.06 -27.15
C PHE A 445 4.51 -16.99 -27.09
N LYS A 446 5.77 -17.14 -27.60
CA LYS A 446 6.37 -17.93 -28.73
C LYS A 446 7.94 -17.98 -28.75
N TYR A 447 8.49 -19.18 -29.04
CA TYR A 447 9.76 -19.59 -29.73
C TYR A 447 11.18 -19.14 -29.28
N SER A 448 12.04 -20.11 -28.92
CA SER A 448 12.79 -20.95 -29.89
C SER A 448 13.72 -22.03 -29.25
N SER A 449 13.48 -23.30 -29.64
CA SER A 449 14.04 -24.55 -29.08
C SER A 449 15.51 -24.87 -29.50
N PRO A 450 16.22 -25.91 -28.95
CA PRO A 450 15.81 -27.33 -29.00
C PRO A 450 16.29 -28.27 -27.87
N LEU A 451 15.37 -29.04 -27.28
CA LEU A 451 15.59 -30.44 -26.88
C LEU A 451 14.36 -31.28 -27.28
N HIS A 452 14.58 -32.45 -27.87
CA HIS A 452 13.53 -33.30 -28.47
C HIS A 452 12.74 -34.08 -27.41
N SER A 453 11.41 -34.12 -27.63
CA SER A 453 10.43 -35.19 -27.30
C SER A 453 9.61 -35.17 -26.00
N VAL A 454 9.31 -34.02 -25.40
CA VAL A 454 8.30 -33.91 -24.31
C VAL A 454 7.36 -32.69 -24.44
N ASN A 455 7.48 -31.93 -25.54
CA ASN A 455 6.62 -30.78 -25.85
C ASN A 455 5.80 -31.04 -27.13
N ASN A 456 5.45 -32.29 -27.40
CA ASN A 456 4.43 -32.59 -28.39
C ASN A 456 3.10 -32.66 -27.65
N ASP A 457 2.05 -32.28 -28.34
CA ASP A 457 0.65 -32.58 -28.04
C ASP A 457 0.29 -33.62 -29.13
N TYR A 458 0.25 -34.90 -28.74
CA TYR A 458 0.26 -36.00 -29.70
C TYR A 458 -1.12 -36.28 -30.31
N ASP A 459 -2.19 -36.03 -29.59
CA ASP A 459 -3.58 -36.19 -30.03
C ASP A 459 -4.24 -34.87 -30.45
N GLY A 460 -3.62 -33.73 -30.16
CA GLY A 460 -3.98 -32.41 -30.67
C GLY A 460 -5.06 -31.72 -29.85
N ASP A 461 -5.19 -32.05 -28.57
CA ASP A 461 -6.27 -31.64 -27.69
C ASP A 461 -6.00 -30.33 -26.93
N GLY A 462 -4.73 -29.90 -26.88
CA GLY A 462 -4.29 -28.71 -26.15
C GLY A 462 -3.47 -28.99 -24.90
N LEU A 463 -3.38 -30.23 -24.42
CA LEU A 463 -2.40 -30.67 -23.42
C LEU A 463 -1.14 -31.22 -24.10
N LEU A 464 0.02 -30.88 -23.55
CA LEU A 464 1.26 -31.51 -23.95
C LEU A 464 1.35 -32.92 -23.36
N ASP A 465 2.07 -33.81 -24.04
CA ASP A 465 2.38 -35.19 -23.61
C ASP A 465 2.95 -35.29 -22.17
N ARG A 466 3.45 -34.18 -21.63
CA ARG A 466 3.93 -34.07 -20.24
C ARG A 466 2.81 -33.72 -19.27
N GLU A 467 1.89 -32.83 -19.66
CA GLU A 467 0.72 -32.39 -18.90
C GLU A 467 -0.29 -33.53 -18.78
N GLU A 468 -0.52 -34.26 -19.87
CA GLU A 468 -1.36 -35.47 -19.88
C GLU A 468 -0.87 -36.54 -18.90
N LYS A 469 0.47 -36.69 -18.74
CA LYS A 469 1.03 -37.62 -17.75
C LYS A 469 0.80 -37.19 -16.30
N VAL A 470 0.66 -35.88 -16.06
CA VAL A 470 0.44 -35.30 -14.74
C VAL A 470 -1.03 -35.46 -14.35
N VAL A 471 -1.95 -35.12 -15.27
CA VAL A 471 -3.41 -35.22 -15.04
C VAL A 471 -3.92 -36.65 -15.18
N GLY A 472 -3.17 -37.52 -15.87
CA GLY A 472 -3.47 -38.94 -16.03
C GLY A 472 -4.33 -39.27 -17.25
N SER A 473 -4.49 -38.32 -18.18
CA SER A 473 -5.17 -38.51 -19.47
C SER A 473 -4.33 -39.34 -20.46
N ASP A 474 -4.99 -39.85 -21.50
CA ASP A 474 -4.42 -40.75 -22.51
C ASP A 474 -3.80 -39.97 -23.67
N LEU A 475 -2.46 -39.98 -23.71
CA LEU A 475 -1.54 -39.46 -24.75
C LEU A 475 -1.89 -39.68 -26.24
N LEU A 476 -2.93 -40.45 -26.55
CA LEU A 476 -3.34 -40.81 -27.91
C LEU A 476 -4.83 -40.52 -28.16
N ASN A 477 -5.52 -39.92 -27.20
CA ASN A 477 -6.95 -39.77 -27.19
C ASN A 477 -7.36 -38.44 -26.56
N PHE A 478 -7.67 -37.48 -27.42
CA PHE A 478 -8.01 -36.10 -27.09
C PHE A 478 -9.20 -35.91 -26.12
N ASP A 479 -9.90 -36.98 -25.75
CA ASP A 479 -11.11 -36.99 -24.92
C ASP A 479 -11.11 -38.35 -24.19
N SER A 480 -10.37 -38.40 -23.07
CA SER A 480 -9.98 -39.57 -22.31
C SER A 480 -11.14 -40.26 -21.61
N ASP A 481 -12.19 -39.52 -21.28
CA ASP A 481 -13.38 -40.03 -20.61
C ASP A 481 -14.59 -40.20 -21.54
N SER A 482 -14.49 -39.70 -22.78
CA SER A 482 -15.47 -39.76 -23.86
C SER A 482 -16.76 -39.00 -23.58
N ASP A 483 -16.70 -37.90 -22.85
CA ASP A 483 -17.85 -37.10 -22.47
C ASP A 483 -18.16 -35.92 -23.40
N THR A 484 -17.33 -35.74 -24.45
CA THR A 484 -17.40 -34.77 -25.54
C THR A 484 -16.65 -33.45 -25.36
N VAL A 485 -16.11 -33.16 -24.17
CA VAL A 485 -15.08 -32.12 -23.99
C VAL A 485 -13.71 -32.77 -24.15
N CYS A 486 -12.72 -32.04 -24.67
CA CYS A 486 -11.37 -32.58 -24.80
C CYS A 486 -10.56 -32.33 -23.53
N ASP A 487 -9.60 -33.22 -23.22
CA ASP A 487 -8.84 -33.16 -21.97
C ASP A 487 -8.12 -31.80 -21.80
N GLY A 488 -7.64 -31.26 -22.93
CA GLY A 488 -7.21 -29.86 -23.08
C GLY A 488 -8.16 -28.80 -22.56
N ASP A 489 -9.42 -28.83 -22.95
CA ASP A 489 -10.38 -27.80 -22.57
C ASP A 489 -10.85 -28.03 -21.12
N GLU A 490 -11.02 -29.30 -20.72
CA GLU A 490 -11.32 -29.65 -19.33
C GLU A 490 -10.25 -29.11 -18.38
N VAL A 491 -8.97 -29.32 -18.68
CA VAL A 491 -7.88 -28.88 -17.80
C VAL A 491 -7.60 -27.39 -17.92
N ASN A 492 -7.55 -26.85 -19.14
CA ASN A 492 -7.02 -25.51 -19.37
C ASN A 492 -8.10 -24.41 -19.38
N GLN A 493 -9.38 -24.76 -19.54
CA GLN A 493 -10.47 -23.80 -19.60
C GLN A 493 -11.48 -23.99 -18.47
N TYR A 494 -11.83 -25.24 -18.14
CA TYR A 494 -12.92 -25.53 -17.20
C TYR A 494 -12.46 -26.06 -15.85
N VAL A 495 -11.17 -26.37 -15.70
CA VAL A 495 -10.57 -26.97 -14.49
C VAL A 495 -11.31 -28.26 -14.05
N MET A 496 -11.84 -29.00 -15.02
CA MET A 496 -12.57 -30.25 -14.88
C MET A 496 -11.62 -31.46 -14.99
N ASN A 497 -12.13 -32.65 -14.68
CA ASN A 497 -11.31 -33.84 -14.58
C ASN A 497 -11.33 -34.65 -15.89
N PRO A 498 -10.22 -34.68 -16.66
CA PRO A 498 -10.20 -35.29 -17.99
C PRO A 498 -10.34 -36.81 -18.02
N VAL A 499 -10.51 -37.47 -16.87
CA VAL A 499 -10.64 -38.93 -16.81
C VAL A 499 -11.96 -39.39 -16.20
N ILE A 500 -12.90 -38.48 -15.90
CA ILE A 500 -14.18 -38.80 -15.26
C ILE A 500 -15.32 -37.96 -15.82
N VAL A 501 -16.30 -38.63 -16.42
CA VAL A 501 -17.54 -38.00 -16.90
C VAL A 501 -18.25 -37.21 -15.80
N ASP A 502 -18.14 -35.89 -15.83
CA ASP A 502 -18.63 -34.97 -14.81
C ASP A 502 -19.50 -33.82 -15.36
N LEU A 503 -19.67 -33.68 -16.69
CA LEU A 503 -20.57 -32.71 -17.35
C LEU A 503 -22.02 -32.64 -16.85
N SER A 504 -22.53 -33.72 -16.26
CA SER A 504 -23.91 -33.78 -15.73
C SER A 504 -24.02 -33.48 -14.23
N LEU A 505 -22.89 -33.19 -13.60
CA LEU A 505 -22.83 -32.70 -12.23
C LEU A 505 -23.13 -31.20 -12.22
N ASP A 506 -23.41 -30.73 -11.02
CA ASP A 506 -23.58 -29.35 -10.61
C ASP A 506 -22.56 -29.25 -9.47
N THR A 507 -21.37 -28.74 -9.80
CA THR A 507 -20.17 -28.96 -8.96
C THR A 507 -20.03 -27.92 -7.87
N ASP A 508 -20.51 -26.71 -8.13
CA ASP A 508 -20.57 -25.58 -7.20
C ASP A 508 -21.93 -25.38 -6.52
N GLU A 509 -22.93 -26.21 -6.86
CA GLU A 509 -24.25 -26.29 -6.22
C GLU A 509 -25.14 -25.05 -6.46
N ASP A 510 -24.99 -24.38 -7.62
CA ASP A 510 -25.72 -23.17 -8.01
C ASP A 510 -27.04 -23.45 -8.79
N ASN A 511 -27.31 -24.72 -9.09
CA ASN A 511 -28.43 -25.26 -9.89
C ASN A 511 -28.28 -25.15 -11.42
N LEU A 512 -27.11 -24.79 -11.93
CA LEU A 512 -26.68 -25.07 -13.29
C LEU A 512 -25.84 -26.36 -13.31
N THR A 513 -25.92 -27.10 -14.41
CA THR A 513 -25.01 -28.23 -14.60
C THR A 513 -23.72 -27.74 -15.24
N ASN A 514 -22.59 -28.42 -15.00
CA ASN A 514 -21.31 -28.08 -15.61
C ASN A 514 -21.44 -27.89 -17.14
N ILE A 515 -22.26 -28.71 -17.82
CA ILE A 515 -22.51 -28.54 -19.27
C ILE A 515 -23.33 -27.29 -19.62
N GLU A 516 -24.28 -26.87 -18.79
CA GLU A 516 -25.06 -25.64 -19.02
C GLU A 516 -24.15 -24.41 -18.85
N GLU A 517 -23.31 -24.41 -17.85
CA GLU A 517 -22.32 -23.36 -17.60
C GLU A 517 -21.30 -23.29 -18.74
N VAL A 518 -20.76 -24.44 -19.15
CA VAL A 518 -19.75 -24.51 -20.21
C VAL A 518 -20.30 -24.20 -21.62
N ASP A 519 -21.43 -24.78 -22.01
CA ASP A 519 -21.94 -24.67 -23.39
C ASP A 519 -22.89 -23.50 -23.62
N ILE A 520 -23.57 -23.03 -22.58
CA ILE A 520 -24.69 -22.08 -22.72
C ILE A 520 -24.33 -20.72 -22.14
N TYR A 521 -23.89 -20.67 -20.89
CA TYR A 521 -23.71 -19.41 -20.16
C TYR A 521 -22.26 -18.91 -20.16
N LEU A 522 -21.30 -19.79 -20.46
CA LEU A 522 -19.86 -19.53 -20.42
C LEU A 522 -19.37 -19.13 -19.02
N THR A 523 -20.04 -19.63 -17.99
CA THR A 523 -19.73 -19.44 -16.57
C THR A 523 -18.80 -20.54 -16.06
N ASN A 524 -18.26 -20.37 -14.85
CA ASN A 524 -17.26 -21.27 -14.29
C ASN A 524 -17.91 -22.36 -13.42
N PRO A 525 -17.87 -23.65 -13.82
CA PRO A 525 -18.56 -24.75 -13.13
C PRO A 525 -18.05 -25.10 -11.73
N LEU A 526 -17.01 -24.41 -11.25
CA LEU A 526 -16.48 -24.55 -9.89
C LEU A 526 -16.76 -23.32 -9.02
N ASN A 527 -17.43 -22.31 -9.56
CA ASN A 527 -17.65 -21.04 -8.91
C ASN A 527 -19.10 -20.61 -9.12
N PRO A 528 -19.94 -20.66 -8.07
CA PRO A 528 -21.37 -20.47 -8.22
C PRO A 528 -21.78 -19.03 -8.55
N ASP A 529 -20.85 -18.09 -8.64
CA ASP A 529 -21.04 -16.64 -8.86
C ASP A 529 -19.84 -16.13 -9.69
N SER A 530 -19.97 -16.13 -11.01
CA SER A 530 -18.88 -15.96 -11.97
C SER A 530 -18.42 -14.51 -12.15
N ASP A 531 -19.26 -13.51 -11.84
CA ASP A 531 -18.92 -12.09 -11.90
C ASP A 531 -18.77 -11.39 -10.54
N PHE A 532 -19.02 -12.13 -9.45
CA PHE A 532 -18.80 -11.75 -8.06
C PHE A 532 -19.68 -10.62 -7.56
N ASP A 533 -20.89 -10.50 -8.09
CA ASP A 533 -21.85 -9.49 -7.67
C ASP A 533 -22.69 -9.92 -6.46
N SER A 534 -22.56 -11.18 -5.99
CA SER A 534 -23.33 -11.84 -4.92
C SER A 534 -24.65 -12.51 -5.33
N LEU A 535 -25.00 -12.52 -6.61
CA LEU A 535 -26.00 -13.42 -7.20
C LEU A 535 -25.28 -14.64 -7.76
N THR A 536 -25.89 -15.82 -7.61
CA THR A 536 -25.31 -17.01 -8.25
C THR A 536 -25.63 -17.07 -9.74
N ASP A 537 -24.77 -17.67 -10.56
CA ASP A 537 -24.98 -17.80 -12.01
C ASP A 537 -26.36 -18.43 -12.31
N GLY A 538 -26.72 -19.44 -11.53
CA GLY A 538 -28.03 -20.07 -11.53
C GLY A 538 -29.17 -19.14 -11.11
N GLU A 539 -29.01 -18.27 -10.10
CA GLU A 539 -30.03 -17.29 -9.72
C GLU A 539 -30.22 -16.23 -10.81
N GLU A 540 -29.15 -15.73 -11.38
CA GLU A 540 -29.16 -14.76 -12.45
C GLU A 540 -29.88 -15.29 -13.67
N VAL A 541 -29.52 -16.48 -14.14
CA VAL A 541 -30.13 -17.08 -15.32
C VAL A 541 -31.57 -17.54 -15.07
N LEU A 542 -31.85 -18.16 -13.93
CA LEU A 542 -33.14 -18.85 -13.68
C LEU A 542 -34.19 -17.94 -13.04
N ILE A 543 -33.78 -16.87 -12.35
CA ILE A 543 -34.65 -16.01 -11.55
C ILE A 543 -34.65 -14.57 -12.06
N HIS A 544 -33.47 -13.94 -12.16
CA HIS A 544 -33.34 -12.50 -12.41
C HIS A 544 -33.28 -12.14 -13.89
N PHE A 545 -32.91 -13.12 -14.74
CA PHE A 545 -32.66 -12.97 -16.17
C PHE A 545 -31.56 -11.95 -16.50
N THR A 546 -30.60 -11.80 -15.60
CA THR A 546 -29.37 -11.01 -15.74
C THR A 546 -28.27 -11.82 -16.44
N ASN A 547 -27.14 -11.18 -16.72
CA ASN A 547 -25.99 -11.80 -17.37
C ASN A 547 -24.97 -12.24 -16.30
N PRO A 548 -24.76 -13.56 -16.11
CA PRO A 548 -23.90 -14.10 -15.04
C PRO A 548 -22.39 -13.91 -15.24
N LEU A 549 -22.02 -12.96 -16.08
CA LEU A 549 -20.65 -12.57 -16.40
C LEU A 549 -20.50 -11.04 -16.31
N SER A 550 -21.48 -10.34 -15.74
CA SER A 550 -21.56 -8.89 -15.65
C SER A 550 -22.33 -8.47 -14.39
N ALA A 551 -21.57 -8.05 -13.37
CA ALA A 551 -22.11 -7.56 -12.11
C ALA A 551 -23.09 -6.36 -12.20
N ASP A 552 -23.14 -5.72 -13.37
CA ASP A 552 -24.11 -4.68 -13.76
C ASP A 552 -24.54 -5.05 -15.19
N SER A 553 -25.73 -5.63 -15.33
CA SER A 553 -26.20 -6.22 -16.59
C SER A 553 -26.68 -5.19 -17.60
N ASP A 554 -27.08 -3.99 -17.16
CA ASP A 554 -27.60 -2.92 -18.03
C ASP A 554 -26.66 -1.71 -18.20
N GLU A 555 -25.51 -1.75 -17.51
CA GLU A 555 -24.41 -0.79 -17.57
C GLU A 555 -24.79 0.61 -17.07
N ASP A 556 -25.65 0.71 -16.06
CA ASP A 556 -26.13 1.98 -15.53
C ASP A 556 -25.42 2.47 -14.26
N GLY A 557 -24.56 1.62 -13.69
CA GLY A 557 -23.75 1.88 -12.51
C GLY A 557 -24.31 1.33 -11.20
N LEU A 558 -25.50 0.74 -11.22
CA LEU A 558 -26.03 -0.07 -10.13
C LEU A 558 -25.69 -1.55 -10.34
N PRO A 559 -25.19 -2.27 -9.31
CA PRO A 559 -24.99 -3.71 -9.44
C PRO A 559 -26.32 -4.49 -9.43
N ASP A 560 -26.39 -5.61 -10.16
CA ASP A 560 -27.61 -6.41 -10.28
C ASP A 560 -28.10 -6.86 -8.89
N SER A 561 -27.19 -7.28 -8.02
CA SER A 561 -27.50 -7.67 -6.65
C SER A 561 -28.13 -6.56 -5.81
N PHE A 562 -27.74 -5.30 -6.01
CA PHE A 562 -28.33 -4.14 -5.34
C PHE A 562 -29.77 -3.92 -5.82
N GLU A 563 -29.98 -3.94 -7.13
CA GLU A 563 -31.31 -3.76 -7.70
C GLU A 563 -32.27 -4.90 -7.34
N VAL A 564 -31.76 -6.13 -7.22
CA VAL A 564 -32.52 -7.28 -6.74
C VAL A 564 -32.97 -7.11 -5.28
N GLU A 565 -32.15 -6.48 -4.43
CA GLU A 565 -32.53 -6.15 -3.05
C GLU A 565 -33.73 -5.19 -3.02
N TYR A 566 -33.74 -4.21 -3.93
CA TYR A 566 -34.78 -3.20 -4.06
C TYR A 566 -35.75 -3.53 -5.20
N THR A 567 -36.80 -4.29 -4.91
CA THR A 567 -37.81 -4.79 -5.90
C THR A 567 -38.50 -3.77 -6.84
N PHE A 568 -38.22 -2.46 -6.69
CA PHE A 568 -38.67 -1.39 -7.59
C PHE A 568 -37.60 -0.93 -8.59
N LEU A 569 -36.35 -1.35 -8.42
CA LEU A 569 -35.26 -1.32 -9.40
C LEU A 569 -35.32 -2.60 -10.24
N ASP A 570 -34.84 -2.54 -11.46
CA ASP A 570 -34.85 -3.64 -12.42
C ASP A 570 -33.46 -3.76 -13.06
N PRO A 571 -32.69 -4.83 -12.77
CA PRO A 571 -31.28 -5.00 -13.19
C PRO A 571 -31.09 -5.20 -14.70
N ASN A 572 -32.08 -4.82 -15.49
CA ASN A 572 -32.10 -4.89 -16.95
C ASN A 572 -32.69 -3.60 -17.55
N ASN A 573 -32.74 -2.50 -16.79
CA ASN A 573 -33.35 -1.23 -17.10
C ASN A 573 -32.50 0.00 -16.69
N ASP A 574 -31.58 0.37 -17.58
CA ASP A 574 -30.62 1.48 -17.46
C ASP A 574 -31.17 2.91 -17.17
N ASP A 575 -32.49 3.07 -17.14
CA ASP A 575 -33.16 4.34 -16.88
C ASP A 575 -33.48 4.55 -15.39
N ASP A 576 -33.53 3.52 -14.54
CA ASP A 576 -33.99 3.65 -13.15
C ASP A 576 -32.90 4.10 -12.16
N SER A 577 -31.61 3.88 -12.41
CA SER A 577 -30.50 4.55 -11.69
C SER A 577 -30.68 6.06 -11.53
N LYS A 578 -31.31 6.71 -12.52
CA LYS A 578 -31.49 8.18 -12.59
C LYS A 578 -32.79 8.66 -11.95
N LEU A 579 -33.62 7.75 -11.47
CA LEU A 579 -34.86 8.08 -10.77
C LEU A 579 -34.56 8.35 -9.29
N ASP A 580 -35.41 9.18 -8.70
CA ASP A 580 -35.43 9.52 -7.28
C ASP A 580 -36.73 8.92 -6.74
N TYR A 581 -36.63 7.76 -6.07
CA TYR A 581 -37.79 6.94 -5.76
C TYR A 581 -38.55 7.45 -4.52
N ASP A 582 -37.84 7.98 -3.52
CA ASP A 582 -38.41 8.44 -2.26
C ASP A 582 -38.62 9.97 -2.18
N GLU A 583 -38.23 10.69 -3.23
CA GLU A 583 -38.42 12.12 -3.45
C GLU A 583 -37.61 13.03 -2.49
N ASP A 584 -36.43 12.58 -2.06
CA ASP A 584 -35.53 13.32 -1.17
C ASP A 584 -34.51 14.22 -1.91
N GLY A 585 -34.35 13.99 -3.22
CA GLY A 585 -33.45 14.74 -4.10
C GLY A 585 -32.18 13.99 -4.53
N LEU A 586 -31.96 12.76 -4.08
CA LEU A 586 -30.96 11.83 -4.58
C LEU A 586 -31.57 10.89 -5.62
N SER A 587 -30.80 10.57 -6.65
CA SER A 587 -31.13 9.45 -7.55
C SER A 587 -30.68 8.13 -6.94
N ASN A 588 -31.31 7.02 -7.34
CA ASN A 588 -30.98 5.68 -6.83
C ASN A 588 -29.47 5.36 -6.92
N LEU A 589 -28.79 5.82 -7.98
CA LEU A 589 -27.34 5.72 -8.11
C LEU A 589 -26.57 6.55 -7.09
N GLU A 590 -27.01 7.79 -6.82
CA GLU A 590 -26.41 8.62 -5.78
C GLU A 590 -26.61 7.99 -4.40
N GLU A 591 -27.77 7.38 -4.16
CA GLU A 591 -28.05 6.70 -2.90
C GLU A 591 -27.15 5.48 -2.68
N TYR A 592 -26.94 4.67 -3.73
CA TYR A 592 -25.95 3.61 -3.72
C TYR A 592 -24.53 4.15 -3.39
N LEU A 593 -24.14 5.27 -4.00
CA LEU A 593 -22.81 5.88 -3.79
C LEU A 593 -22.63 6.49 -2.39
N TYR A 594 -23.68 7.04 -1.80
CA TYR A 594 -23.64 7.64 -0.46
C TYR A 594 -24.04 6.68 0.66
N GLY A 595 -24.48 5.47 0.31
CA GLY A 595 -24.88 4.42 1.25
C GLY A 595 -26.22 4.69 1.96
N THR A 596 -27.09 5.48 1.34
CA THR A 596 -28.45 5.78 1.81
C THR A 596 -29.44 4.74 1.26
N ASP A 597 -30.66 4.69 1.79
CA ASP A 597 -31.69 3.72 1.41
C ASP A 597 -32.64 4.32 0.34
N PRO A 598 -32.64 3.82 -0.92
CA PRO A 598 -33.51 4.28 -2.01
C PRO A 598 -35.01 4.29 -1.79
N SER A 599 -35.46 3.78 -0.64
CA SER A 599 -36.87 3.74 -0.25
C SER A 599 -37.18 4.60 0.97
N ASN A 600 -36.20 5.31 1.53
CA ASN A 600 -36.32 6.02 2.79
C ASN A 600 -35.57 7.37 2.74
N PRO A 601 -36.30 8.50 2.70
CA PRO A 601 -35.71 9.81 2.41
C PRO A 601 -34.96 10.43 3.60
N ASP A 602 -34.71 9.65 4.66
CA ASP A 602 -34.07 10.00 5.93
C ASP A 602 -33.53 8.69 6.53
N THR A 603 -32.37 8.26 6.02
CA THR A 603 -31.80 6.93 6.24
C THR A 603 -31.51 6.68 7.72
N ASP A 604 -30.99 7.67 8.43
CA ASP A 604 -30.62 7.54 9.84
C ASP A 604 -31.75 7.90 10.83
N SER A 605 -32.89 8.39 10.32
CA SER A 605 -34.10 8.74 11.06
C SER A 605 -33.90 9.88 12.06
N ASP A 606 -33.08 10.87 11.74
CA ASP A 606 -32.79 12.02 12.60
C ASP A 606 -33.60 13.29 12.27
N SER A 607 -34.44 13.21 11.23
CA SER A 607 -35.34 14.26 10.69
C SER A 607 -34.73 15.18 9.63
N LEU A 608 -33.46 15.01 9.28
CA LEU A 608 -32.89 15.60 8.06
C LEU A 608 -33.10 14.63 6.87
N LEU A 609 -33.27 15.16 5.67
CA LEU A 609 -33.41 14.32 4.47
C LEU A 609 -32.04 14.07 3.86
N ASP A 610 -31.75 12.85 3.40
CA ASP A 610 -30.40 12.47 2.97
C ASP A 610 -29.87 13.41 1.86
N GLY A 611 -30.73 13.74 0.88
CA GLY A 611 -30.42 14.68 -0.19
C GLY A 611 -30.15 16.11 0.29
N ASP A 612 -30.85 16.59 1.31
CA ASP A 612 -30.58 17.91 1.91
C ASP A 612 -29.27 17.89 2.71
N GLU A 613 -28.98 16.81 3.42
CA GLU A 613 -27.72 16.64 4.14
C GLU A 613 -26.52 16.66 3.21
N ILE A 614 -26.59 15.96 2.07
CA ILE A 614 -25.53 15.94 1.07
C ILE A 614 -25.40 17.27 0.32
N TYR A 615 -26.50 17.80 -0.23
CA TYR A 615 -26.43 18.92 -1.17
C TYR A 615 -26.55 20.30 -0.54
N ARG A 616 -27.04 20.40 0.69
CA ARG A 616 -27.37 21.70 1.30
C ARG A 616 -26.62 21.96 2.59
N TYR A 617 -26.55 20.99 3.49
CA TYR A 617 -26.01 21.19 4.83
C TYR A 617 -24.63 20.57 5.04
N PHE A 618 -24.20 19.68 4.14
CA PHE A 618 -22.94 18.96 4.21
C PHE A 618 -22.77 18.18 5.55
N THR A 619 -23.87 17.61 6.04
CA THR A 619 -23.94 16.70 7.21
C THR A 619 -23.89 15.23 6.76
N ASN A 620 -24.04 14.26 7.67
CA ASN A 620 -23.84 12.85 7.37
C ASN A 620 -25.17 12.07 7.37
N PRO A 621 -25.67 11.63 6.20
CA PRO A 621 -27.02 11.04 6.07
C PRO A 621 -27.18 9.62 6.67
N ILE A 622 -26.08 9.00 7.12
CA ILE A 622 -26.10 7.66 7.71
C ILE A 622 -25.79 7.68 9.21
N VAL A 623 -25.68 8.85 9.84
CA VAL A 623 -25.33 9.01 11.26
C VAL A 623 -26.20 10.07 11.92
N SER A 624 -27.15 9.62 12.73
CA SER A 624 -28.06 10.51 13.48
C SER A 624 -27.31 11.58 14.29
N ASP A 625 -27.22 12.77 13.72
CA ASP A 625 -26.42 13.90 14.20
C ASP A 625 -27.21 15.22 14.29
N ALA A 626 -28.50 15.22 13.95
CA ALA A 626 -29.45 16.33 14.07
C ALA A 626 -29.39 17.10 15.41
N ASP A 627 -29.15 16.41 16.53
CA ASP A 627 -29.05 16.98 17.88
C ASP A 627 -27.64 17.55 18.21
N ALA A 628 -26.66 17.39 17.31
CA ALA A 628 -25.32 17.96 17.43
C ALA A 628 -25.30 19.46 17.09
N ASP A 629 -24.20 20.12 17.43
CA ASP A 629 -23.94 21.54 17.20
C ASP A 629 -22.55 21.60 16.54
N TYR A 630 -22.52 21.52 15.22
CA TYR A 630 -21.31 21.27 14.44
C TYR A 630 -20.36 22.46 14.43
N ASP A 631 -20.91 23.67 14.36
CA ASP A 631 -20.15 24.90 14.34
C ASP A 631 -19.86 25.46 15.75
N GLY A 632 -20.58 24.97 16.77
CA GLY A 632 -20.40 25.32 18.18
C GLY A 632 -21.02 26.66 18.57
N ASP A 633 -21.99 27.16 17.82
CA ASP A 633 -22.59 28.47 18.01
C ASP A 633 -23.79 28.48 19.00
N GLY A 634 -24.25 27.28 19.37
CA GLY A 634 -25.28 27.04 20.36
C GLY A 634 -26.67 26.72 19.82
N LEU A 635 -26.82 26.54 18.51
CA LEU A 635 -27.97 25.92 17.86
C LEU A 635 -27.64 24.46 17.50
N THR A 636 -28.63 23.58 17.46
CA THR A 636 -28.39 22.21 16.94
C THR A 636 -28.60 22.17 15.43
N ASN A 637 -27.98 21.21 14.72
CA ASN A 637 -28.10 21.03 13.27
C ASN A 637 -29.59 21.07 12.84
N VAL A 638 -30.48 20.36 13.52
CA VAL A 638 -31.92 20.38 13.21
C VAL A 638 -32.59 21.73 13.52
N GLU A 639 -32.17 22.46 14.55
CA GLU A 639 -32.71 23.79 14.83
C GLU A 639 -32.30 24.78 13.73
N GLU A 640 -31.06 24.70 13.29
CA GLU A 640 -30.53 25.50 12.20
C GLU A 640 -31.25 25.21 10.88
N VAL A 641 -31.46 23.95 10.56
CA VAL A 641 -32.17 23.53 9.34
C VAL A 641 -33.66 23.87 9.37
N ASP A 642 -34.40 23.38 10.39
CA ASP A 642 -35.87 23.42 10.41
C ASP A 642 -36.44 24.75 10.88
N ILE A 643 -35.74 25.44 11.78
CA ILE A 643 -36.29 26.62 12.48
C ILE A 643 -35.70 27.91 11.92
N TYR A 644 -34.38 27.97 11.78
CA TYR A 644 -33.68 29.21 11.45
C TYR A 644 -33.24 29.31 9.98
N HIS A 645 -33.19 28.18 9.27
CA HIS A 645 -32.69 28.02 7.91
C HIS A 645 -31.26 28.55 7.73
N THR A 646 -30.39 28.32 8.72
CA THR A 646 -28.95 28.63 8.73
C THR A 646 -28.14 27.42 8.28
N ASP A 647 -26.83 27.60 8.06
CA ASP A 647 -25.91 26.53 7.67
C ASP A 647 -25.26 25.91 8.92
N PRO A 648 -25.56 24.64 9.26
CA PRO A 648 -25.04 23.97 10.46
C PRO A 648 -23.51 23.88 10.58
N SER A 649 -22.81 24.14 9.47
CA SER A 649 -21.35 24.14 9.42
C SER A 649 -20.73 25.53 9.59
N SER A 650 -21.55 26.57 9.73
CA SER A 650 -21.12 27.97 9.66
C SER A 650 -21.68 28.83 10.80
N THR A 651 -20.79 29.16 11.74
CA THR A 651 -21.10 30.03 12.90
C THR A 651 -21.62 31.44 12.58
N ASP A 652 -21.78 31.85 11.33
CA ASP A 652 -22.26 33.19 10.89
C ASP A 652 -22.76 33.06 9.44
N SER A 653 -23.99 32.60 9.25
CA SER A 653 -24.55 32.24 7.93
C SER A 653 -24.67 33.42 6.98
N ASP A 654 -24.92 34.63 7.47
CA ASP A 654 -25.07 35.83 6.64
C ASP A 654 -23.81 36.70 6.51
N GLY A 655 -22.77 36.38 7.28
CA GLY A 655 -21.43 36.96 7.22
C GLY A 655 -21.34 38.38 7.76
N ASP A 656 -22.23 38.80 8.66
CA ASP A 656 -22.23 40.15 9.26
C ASP A 656 -21.40 40.31 10.54
N GLY A 657 -20.87 39.18 11.04
CA GLY A 657 -19.96 39.10 12.18
C GLY A 657 -20.61 38.81 13.52
N PHE A 658 -21.88 38.41 13.55
CA PHE A 658 -22.58 37.85 14.71
C PHE A 658 -22.93 36.39 14.43
N SER A 659 -22.85 35.51 15.44
CA SER A 659 -23.23 34.12 15.20
C SER A 659 -24.72 33.89 15.15
N ASP A 660 -25.16 32.87 14.44
CA ASP A 660 -26.58 32.58 14.25
C ASP A 660 -27.27 32.36 15.61
N GLY A 661 -26.64 31.59 16.51
CA GLY A 661 -27.04 31.43 17.90
C GLY A 661 -27.06 32.73 18.71
N GLU A 662 -26.11 33.66 18.49
CA GLU A 662 -26.11 34.98 19.14
C GLU A 662 -27.29 35.85 18.66
N GLU A 663 -27.59 35.77 17.37
CA GLU A 663 -28.67 36.51 16.72
C GLU A 663 -30.05 36.01 17.17
N VAL A 664 -30.23 34.70 17.19
CA VAL A 664 -31.42 34.03 17.72
C VAL A 664 -31.63 34.40 19.18
N GLU A 665 -30.59 34.33 20.03
CA GLU A 665 -30.69 34.68 21.45
C GLU A 665 -31.14 36.14 21.65
N LYS A 666 -30.71 37.05 20.76
CA LYS A 666 -30.96 38.50 20.86
C LYS A 666 -32.13 38.98 20.00
N GLY A 667 -32.77 38.08 19.24
CA GLY A 667 -33.93 38.33 18.40
C GLY A 667 -33.65 39.20 17.17
N SER A 668 -32.44 39.06 16.59
CA SER A 668 -32.16 39.44 15.19
C SER A 668 -32.41 38.25 14.25
N ASP A 669 -32.14 38.42 12.96
CA ASP A 669 -32.47 37.45 11.90
C ASP A 669 -31.14 36.94 11.33
N PRO A 670 -30.77 35.66 11.60
CA PRO A 670 -29.44 35.10 11.27
C PRO A 670 -29.17 34.93 9.78
N ASN A 671 -30.19 35.17 8.95
CA ASN A 671 -30.09 35.07 7.49
C ASN A 671 -30.11 36.44 6.80
N ASN A 672 -29.84 37.52 7.54
CA ASN A 672 -29.97 38.88 7.05
C ASN A 672 -28.94 39.82 7.67
N SER A 673 -27.84 40.02 6.92
CA SER A 673 -26.68 40.87 7.32
C SER A 673 -26.96 42.33 7.66
N GLN A 674 -28.22 42.78 7.60
CA GLN A 674 -28.67 44.09 8.06
C GLN A 674 -29.42 44.04 9.39
N SER A 675 -29.60 42.84 9.98
CA SER A 675 -30.47 42.56 11.11
C SER A 675 -29.78 42.55 12.47
N ILE A 676 -28.47 42.81 12.57
CA ILE A 676 -27.64 42.81 13.80
C ILE A 676 -28.30 42.93 15.20
N PRO A 677 -27.79 42.19 16.21
CA PRO A 677 -28.25 42.27 17.59
C PRO A 677 -28.18 43.68 18.19
N LYS A 678 -29.24 44.07 18.92
CA LYS A 678 -29.26 45.36 19.64
C LYS A 678 -28.28 45.34 20.82
N THR A 679 -27.07 45.82 20.58
CA THR A 679 -26.05 45.98 21.63
C THR A 679 -26.60 46.76 22.83
N SER A 680 -26.61 46.12 24.01
CA SER A 680 -26.79 46.84 25.26
C SER A 680 -25.64 47.83 25.37
N LYS A 681 -25.96 49.13 25.52
CA LYS A 681 -24.96 50.20 25.61
C LYS A 681 -24.04 49.97 26.82
N ILE A 682 -22.94 49.26 26.64
CA ILE A 682 -21.83 49.28 27.59
C ILE A 682 -21.26 50.70 27.52
N SER A 683 -21.39 51.41 28.63
CA SER A 683 -21.26 52.85 28.66
C SER A 683 -19.87 53.32 28.22
N PHE A 684 -19.87 54.33 27.34
CA PHE A 684 -18.73 55.20 26.99
C PHE A 684 -17.97 55.75 28.23
N ALA A 685 -18.51 55.59 29.45
CA ALA A 685 -17.86 55.99 30.69
C ALA A 685 -16.59 55.19 30.98
N LEU A 686 -16.51 53.90 30.64
CA LEU A 686 -15.30 53.09 30.88
C LEU A 686 -14.13 53.51 29.99
N PHE A 687 -14.40 53.87 28.73
CA PHE A 687 -13.39 54.37 27.79
C PHE A 687 -12.87 55.76 28.18
N SER A 688 -13.76 56.63 28.70
CA SER A 688 -13.36 57.96 29.21
C SER A 688 -12.49 57.88 30.48
N ALA A 689 -12.73 56.89 31.35
CA ALA A 689 -11.95 56.69 32.57
C ALA A 689 -10.51 56.27 32.26
N LEU A 690 -10.30 55.40 31.27
CA LEU A 690 -8.97 54.94 30.83
C LEU A 690 -8.11 56.07 30.24
N ILE A 691 -8.69 56.96 29.43
CA ILE A 691 -7.97 58.12 28.85
C ILE A 691 -7.58 59.13 29.94
N SER A 692 -8.44 59.34 30.94
CA SER A 692 -8.12 60.22 32.07
C SER A 692 -7.01 59.67 32.97
N LEU A 693 -6.93 58.34 33.15
CA LEU A 693 -5.85 57.71 33.90
C LEU A 693 -4.49 57.86 33.19
N PHE A 694 -4.47 57.67 31.86
CA PHE A 694 -3.26 57.82 31.05
C PHE A 694 -2.72 59.26 31.07
N SER A 695 -3.63 60.25 31.03
CA SER A 695 -3.28 61.67 31.08
C SER A 695 -2.65 62.08 32.41
N ILE A 696 -3.10 61.49 33.53
CA ILE A 696 -2.58 61.77 34.88
C ILE A 696 -1.19 61.16 35.06
N VAL A 697 -0.94 59.96 34.55
CA VAL A 697 0.37 59.29 34.59
C VAL A 697 1.40 60.02 33.72
N PHE A 698 1.00 60.55 32.57
CA PHE A 698 1.86 61.35 31.69
C PHE A 698 2.25 62.70 32.32
N LEU A 699 1.36 63.36 33.07
CA LEU A 699 1.67 64.61 33.77
C LEU A 699 2.65 64.40 34.95
N PHE A 700 2.55 63.27 35.64
CA PHE A 700 3.45 62.92 36.75
C PHE A 700 4.87 62.56 36.29
N THR A 701 5.02 62.00 35.09
CA THR A 701 6.33 61.69 34.51
C THR A 701 7.03 62.93 33.96
N LEU A 702 6.29 63.92 33.43
CA LEU A 702 6.87 65.18 32.97
C LEU A 702 7.38 66.09 34.11
N THR A 703 6.64 66.15 35.22
CA THR A 703 7.01 67.01 36.36
C THR A 703 8.24 66.50 37.14
N LYS A 704 8.55 65.20 37.08
CA LYS A 704 9.80 64.63 37.61
C LYS A 704 11.04 64.94 36.76
N ARG A 705 10.90 65.24 35.46
CA ARG A 705 12.03 65.55 34.56
C ARG A 705 12.46 67.02 34.54
N LEU A 706 11.71 67.93 35.17
CA LEU A 706 12.00 69.38 35.20
C LEU A 706 12.65 69.87 36.52
N LYS A 707 13.08 68.96 37.40
CA LYS A 707 13.87 69.28 38.61
C LYS A 707 15.13 68.41 38.69
N ILE A 708 15.98 68.44 37.68
CA ILE A 708 17.41 68.08 37.75
C ILE A 708 18.16 69.05 36.84
#